data_AF-A0A5E5PMV8-F1
#
_entry.id   AF-A0A5E5PMV8-F1
#
_cell.length_a   1.000
_cell.length_b   1.000
_cell.length_c   1.000
_cell.angle_alpha   90.00
_cell.angle_beta   90.00
_cell.angle_gamma   90.00
#
_symmetry.space_group_name_H-M   'P 1'
#
loop_
_entity.id
_entity.type
_entity.pdbx_description
1 polymer ?
#
loop_
_entity_poly.entity_id
_entity_poly.type
_entity_poly.pdbx_seq_one_letter_code
_entity_poly.pdbx_strand_id
1 'polypeptide(L)'
;MKVYDVNGNEVALNVNGKYRINVVAHGSSMKTMGADALSNRITALQTKLNIEQTDEGRIALVGCETDKPSLSGASAEITSLAQSVAQKLYDGGNGTINAEVTGRTTQIEVNSDGTKTMLTGGTKTVYSWDVDKGGMSQKTETVKSHSEVLKNPLGDFDDHLTLVDEMMQSLDTLIEDEGERKRCYDFLNKLKEDILQTKEMNYESRVGFLREIASDIEDNLGTQAIKVKLEKVYGFVQSRIENPFIYGLIDKMDKSKSGSDIDKKLEMLEGIKSELDAYQENQSKYEPATQDFLNGLRALIDSAQRSQYALQQWEKFAVPDTHEVSPFSKDIYHVFVQIEDESIIAESSAALTGKHFTNSTLIQMDKEGNYRVVHGLSLSEIPETSDIKLVFNGHGDDKGLETTTADRTYRDIVNDIVTLREDFPKNSTIEKVSMVGCSLGPDFSKNTLIGLKENGIETKVSSRLYDVSIDDQSGRRFTDNAYHLEEGKVLWGYKEGKVSRLDPYSDEHYHVVISIAEDGSLQLDRPIENLKGDLKVRVIAGSFEQTSEVLSDFKGQLPADASMKQISIKLGEGEADWYAQNDARSYAGLIDTLSRQTDADVLSYSISGSNRGSFAYYYKDNDRTHVGGTTGTDGRKYAYKFYDEKFSSVQSDYIKGDTDVVYSLSKTLGPKIPKIFMMTDEYSLQDLLEQFRGAMEMSSTPVSEIQIITENNAISIDEYKSMMKSLSTELGVKVKAFEALSSTHPWLSLDHGDSQVTVDMDARHLAETRPHNDQHIQDWDLPSQEQIDKLTAEAQKTKPGLANHDHQVLIQTESDDNVKDSTLKLAFKHPTKTTIVQMDKDGAYRVVYGTQLKDITGKV
;
A
#
# COMPACT_ATOMS: atom_id res chain seq x y z
N MET A 1 38.89 -27.77 -29.20
CA MET A 1 38.89 -27.23 -27.82
C MET A 1 38.94 -28.42 -26.88
N LYS A 2 39.93 -28.47 -25.98
CA LYS A 2 40.20 -29.59 -25.07
C LYS A 2 39.90 -29.15 -23.64
N VAL A 3 39.36 -30.03 -22.79
CA VAL A 3 38.89 -29.68 -21.43
C VAL A 3 39.84 -30.29 -20.40
N TYR A 4 40.31 -29.54 -19.38
CA TYR A 4 41.26 -30.03 -18.37
C TYR A 4 40.83 -29.70 -16.92
N ASP A 5 41.16 -30.54 -15.94
CA ASP A 5 40.96 -30.31 -14.49
C ASP A 5 42.04 -29.40 -13.85
N VAL A 6 41.95 -29.04 -12.55
CA VAL A 6 42.89 -28.08 -11.91
C VAL A 6 44.32 -28.58 -11.72
N ASN A 7 44.55 -29.87 -11.94
CA ASN A 7 45.90 -30.43 -11.98
C ASN A 7 46.38 -30.56 -13.44
N GLY A 8 45.49 -30.38 -14.43
CA GLY A 8 45.78 -30.25 -15.86
C GLY A 8 45.37 -31.42 -16.78
N ASN A 9 44.34 -32.25 -16.49
CA ASN A 9 44.00 -33.49 -17.27
C ASN A 9 42.60 -33.56 -17.96
N GLU A 10 42.42 -34.27 -19.11
CA GLU A 10 41.24 -34.26 -20.06
C GLU A 10 40.31 -35.55 -20.08
N VAL A 11 38.96 -35.51 -20.39
CA VAL A 11 37.90 -36.59 -20.11
C VAL A 11 36.70 -36.84 -21.15
N ALA A 12 36.01 -38.05 -21.25
CA ALA A 12 34.85 -38.49 -22.17
C ALA A 12 33.80 -39.65 -21.72
N LEU A 13 32.62 -39.96 -22.40
CA LEU A 13 31.44 -40.90 -22.02
C LEU A 13 30.71 -41.78 -23.16
N ASN A 14 30.01 -42.95 -22.91
CA ASN A 14 29.32 -43.93 -23.88
C ASN A 14 27.88 -44.50 -23.54
N VAL A 15 26.95 -44.82 -24.50
CA VAL A 15 25.52 -45.32 -24.27
C VAL A 15 24.99 -46.45 -25.24
N ASN A 16 24.38 -47.57 -24.77
CA ASN A 16 23.80 -48.69 -25.61
C ASN A 16 22.30 -49.02 -25.31
N GLY A 17 21.39 -49.09 -26.33
CA GLY A 17 20.01 -49.65 -26.20
C GLY A 17 18.81 -48.82 -26.75
N LYS A 18 17.56 -49.22 -26.40
CA LYS A 18 16.28 -48.54 -26.74
C LYS A 18 16.29 -47.08 -26.26
N TYR A 19 16.10 -46.11 -27.16
CA TYR A 19 16.17 -44.69 -26.79
C TYR A 19 14.95 -43.89 -27.28
N ARG A 20 14.61 -42.84 -26.54
CA ARG A 20 13.63 -41.83 -26.96
C ARG A 20 14.24 -40.45 -26.85
N ILE A 21 14.30 -39.74 -27.97
CA ILE A 21 14.72 -38.34 -28.01
C ILE A 21 13.46 -37.50 -28.21
N ASN A 22 13.05 -36.77 -27.17
CA ASN A 22 12.03 -35.73 -27.34
C ASN A 22 12.75 -34.43 -27.67
N VAL A 23 12.59 -33.96 -28.89
CA VAL A 23 13.01 -32.62 -29.27
C VAL A 23 11.84 -31.71 -28.91
N VAL A 24 11.97 -30.96 -27.83
CA VAL A 24 10.91 -30.11 -27.28
C VAL A 24 11.26 -28.65 -27.53
N ALA A 25 10.41 -27.94 -28.25
CA ALA A 25 10.53 -26.52 -28.55
C ALA A 25 9.19 -26.03 -29.14
N HIS A 26 9.00 -24.71 -29.25
CA HIS A 26 7.90 -24.18 -30.03
C HIS A 26 8.02 -24.66 -31.48
N GLY A 27 6.90 -25.08 -32.09
CA GLY A 27 6.93 -25.63 -33.45
C GLY A 27 7.40 -24.62 -34.49
N SER A 28 7.16 -23.33 -34.27
CA SER A 28 7.72 -22.22 -35.04
C SER A 28 9.25 -22.20 -34.97
N SER A 29 9.84 -22.32 -33.78
CA SER A 29 11.30 -22.35 -33.61
C SER A 29 11.95 -23.57 -34.28
N MET A 30 11.30 -24.75 -34.25
CA MET A 30 11.79 -25.92 -34.99
C MET A 30 11.71 -25.72 -36.52
N LYS A 31 10.65 -25.06 -37.00
CA LYS A 31 10.50 -24.71 -38.43
C LYS A 31 11.57 -23.70 -38.87
N THR A 32 11.83 -22.67 -38.06
CA THR A 32 12.88 -21.68 -38.31
C THR A 32 14.28 -22.29 -38.30
N MET A 33 14.55 -23.26 -37.41
CA MET A 33 15.80 -24.00 -37.41
C MET A 33 15.97 -24.85 -38.69
N GLY A 34 14.86 -25.35 -39.23
CA GLY A 34 14.82 -26.12 -40.47
C GLY A 34 15.22 -27.58 -40.29
N ALA A 35 14.73 -28.44 -41.20
CA ALA A 35 14.90 -29.88 -41.10
C ALA A 35 16.37 -30.34 -41.15
N ASP A 36 17.22 -29.65 -41.93
CA ASP A 36 18.64 -29.98 -42.10
C ASP A 36 19.45 -29.73 -40.82
N ALA A 37 19.31 -28.56 -40.20
CA ALA A 37 20.03 -28.26 -38.97
C ALA A 37 19.52 -29.11 -37.80
N LEU A 38 18.21 -29.39 -37.77
CA LEU A 38 17.60 -30.20 -36.72
C LEU A 38 18.04 -31.67 -36.81
N SER A 39 18.02 -32.26 -38.00
CA SER A 39 18.50 -33.63 -38.22
C SER A 39 20.01 -33.78 -37.94
N ASN A 40 20.84 -32.85 -38.42
CA ASN A 40 22.29 -32.87 -38.16
C ASN A 40 22.63 -32.76 -36.67
N ARG A 41 21.88 -31.96 -35.90
CA ARG A 41 22.06 -31.85 -34.44
C ARG A 41 21.64 -33.13 -33.72
N ILE A 42 20.57 -33.78 -34.17
CA ILE A 42 20.12 -35.08 -33.64
C ILE A 42 21.21 -36.14 -33.89
N THR A 43 21.75 -36.22 -35.11
CA THR A 43 22.82 -37.17 -35.46
C THR A 43 24.12 -36.88 -34.69
N ALA A 44 24.56 -35.61 -34.63
CA ALA A 44 25.77 -35.24 -33.89
C ALA A 44 25.66 -35.54 -32.39
N LEU A 45 24.46 -35.37 -31.81
CA LEU A 45 24.18 -35.72 -30.43
C LEU A 45 24.26 -37.23 -30.22
N GLN A 46 23.67 -38.03 -31.11
CA GLN A 46 23.75 -39.49 -31.04
C GLN A 46 25.20 -40.00 -31.17
N THR A 47 26.00 -39.43 -32.08
CA THR A 47 27.43 -39.77 -32.25
C THR A 47 28.29 -39.34 -31.07
N LYS A 48 28.09 -38.12 -30.53
CA LYS A 48 28.87 -37.62 -29.39
C LYS A 48 28.60 -38.40 -28.10
N LEU A 49 27.42 -39.01 -27.99
CA LEU A 49 27.02 -39.87 -26.87
C LEU A 49 27.28 -41.36 -27.12
N ASN A 50 27.87 -41.72 -28.27
CA ASN A 50 28.08 -43.09 -28.73
C ASN A 50 26.81 -43.96 -28.61
N ILE A 51 25.66 -43.49 -29.12
CA ILE A 51 24.36 -44.21 -29.09
C ILE A 51 24.28 -45.26 -30.20
N GLU A 52 24.17 -46.53 -29.83
CA GLU A 52 23.88 -47.65 -30.76
C GLU A 52 22.42 -47.61 -31.28
N GLN A 53 22.25 -47.73 -32.60
CA GLN A 53 20.97 -47.51 -33.30
C GLN A 53 20.14 -48.80 -33.41
N THR A 54 18.82 -48.73 -33.19
CA THR A 54 17.89 -49.89 -33.24
C THR A 54 16.51 -49.49 -33.77
N ASP A 55 15.79 -50.46 -34.36
CA ASP A 55 14.45 -50.34 -34.96
C ASP A 55 13.36 -49.91 -33.96
N GLU A 56 13.67 -49.92 -32.66
CA GLU A 56 12.75 -49.56 -31.59
C GLU A 56 13.01 -48.16 -31.00
N GLY A 57 13.89 -47.37 -31.64
CA GLY A 57 14.14 -45.97 -31.28
C GLY A 57 12.99 -45.06 -31.69
N ARG A 58 12.75 -43.98 -30.94
CA ARG A 58 11.75 -42.96 -31.32
C ARG A 58 12.24 -41.54 -31.12
N ILE A 59 12.03 -40.70 -32.13
CA ILE A 59 12.28 -39.26 -32.10
C ILE A 59 10.94 -38.55 -32.17
N ALA A 60 10.58 -37.85 -31.09
CA ALA A 60 9.33 -37.09 -31.05
C ALA A 60 9.62 -35.60 -31.15
N LEU A 61 9.08 -34.95 -32.20
CA LEU A 61 9.05 -33.49 -32.28
C LEU A 61 7.86 -32.99 -31.46
N VAL A 62 8.15 -32.51 -30.26
CA VAL A 62 7.16 -32.05 -29.28
C VAL A 62 7.07 -30.52 -29.37
N GLY A 63 6.27 -30.06 -30.31
CA GLY A 63 5.92 -28.66 -30.53
C GLY A 63 4.61 -28.56 -31.32
N CYS A 64 3.93 -27.42 -31.23
CA CYS A 64 2.66 -27.19 -31.93
C CYS A 64 2.85 -27.23 -33.45
N GLU A 65 1.93 -27.86 -34.18
CA GLU A 65 1.88 -27.83 -35.66
C GLU A 65 3.16 -28.30 -36.39
N THR A 66 3.98 -29.17 -35.77
CA THR A 66 5.22 -29.72 -36.38
C THR A 66 4.98 -30.57 -37.63
N ASP A 67 3.75 -31.03 -37.82
CA ASP A 67 3.32 -31.80 -38.97
C ASP A 67 2.29 -31.08 -39.86
N LYS A 68 2.04 -29.80 -39.60
CA LYS A 68 1.19 -28.97 -40.48
C LYS A 68 1.98 -28.63 -41.75
N PRO A 69 1.49 -28.99 -42.95
CA PRO A 69 2.17 -28.70 -44.20
C PRO A 69 2.24 -27.19 -44.48
N SER A 70 3.36 -26.70 -45.02
CA SER A 70 3.51 -25.28 -45.38
C SER A 70 2.83 -24.97 -46.72
N LEU A 71 1.88 -24.02 -46.73
CA LEU A 71 1.24 -23.50 -47.94
C LEU A 71 2.09 -22.36 -48.52
N SER A 72 3.08 -22.69 -49.35
CA SER A 72 3.71 -21.72 -50.26
C SER A 72 3.60 -22.25 -51.68
N GLY A 73 3.10 -21.41 -52.59
CA GLY A 73 2.71 -21.78 -53.94
C GLY A 73 3.81 -22.39 -54.82
N ALA A 74 3.33 -23.07 -55.86
CA ALA A 74 4.04 -23.76 -56.95
C ALA A 74 4.60 -25.17 -56.65
N SER A 75 3.71 -26.15 -56.83
CA SER A 75 3.92 -27.54 -57.32
C SER A 75 5.32 -28.20 -57.18
N ALA A 76 5.75 -28.45 -55.94
CA ALA A 76 6.56 -29.63 -55.60
C ALA A 76 6.26 -30.01 -54.14
N GLU A 77 5.70 -31.21 -53.95
CA GLU A 77 5.38 -31.92 -52.69
C GLU A 77 5.23 -31.07 -51.41
N ILE A 78 3.98 -30.85 -50.98
CA ILE A 78 3.67 -30.19 -49.70
C ILE A 78 4.18 -31.07 -48.55
N THR A 79 5.38 -30.81 -48.05
CA THR A 79 6.06 -31.61 -47.02
C THR A 79 6.00 -30.89 -45.67
N SER A 80 5.62 -31.59 -44.60
CA SER A 80 5.65 -31.03 -43.25
C SER A 80 7.08 -30.99 -42.69
N LEU A 81 7.32 -30.25 -41.60
CA LEU A 81 8.65 -30.24 -40.96
C LEU A 81 9.01 -31.64 -40.44
N ALA A 82 8.07 -32.33 -39.77
CA ALA A 82 8.31 -33.67 -39.25
C ALA A 82 8.61 -34.68 -40.36
N GLN A 83 7.92 -34.59 -41.50
CA GLN A 83 8.18 -35.40 -42.68
C GLN A 83 9.57 -35.11 -43.27
N SER A 84 9.94 -33.83 -43.36
CA SER A 84 11.24 -33.39 -43.89
C SER A 84 12.40 -33.84 -43.00
N VAL A 85 12.24 -33.76 -41.68
CA VAL A 85 13.23 -34.26 -40.71
C VAL A 85 13.38 -35.77 -40.82
N ALA A 86 12.27 -36.51 -40.94
CA ALA A 86 12.30 -37.96 -41.13
C ALA A 86 13.05 -38.34 -42.41
N GLN A 87 12.77 -37.66 -43.52
CA GLN A 87 13.42 -37.92 -44.81
C GLN A 87 14.94 -37.70 -44.76
N LYS A 88 15.39 -36.67 -44.01
CA LYS A 88 16.81 -36.38 -43.82
C LYS A 88 17.52 -37.37 -42.89
N LEU A 89 16.82 -37.86 -41.86
CA LEU A 89 17.38 -38.87 -40.95
C LEU A 89 17.50 -40.26 -41.61
N TYR A 90 16.58 -40.61 -42.51
CA TYR A 90 16.61 -41.89 -43.22
C TYR A 90 17.53 -41.89 -44.46
N ASP A 91 17.93 -40.71 -44.96
CA ASP A 91 18.89 -40.48 -46.05
C ASP A 91 18.73 -41.45 -47.25
N GLY A 92 17.51 -41.52 -47.81
CA GLY A 92 17.21 -42.35 -48.99
C GLY A 92 17.39 -43.87 -48.79
N GLY A 93 17.45 -44.35 -47.54
CA GLY A 93 17.65 -45.76 -47.20
C GLY A 93 19.09 -46.14 -46.81
N ASN A 94 20.02 -45.15 -46.80
CA ASN A 94 21.40 -45.32 -46.34
C ASN A 94 21.66 -44.69 -44.95
N GLY A 95 20.66 -44.04 -44.35
CA GLY A 95 20.81 -43.40 -43.03
C GLY A 95 21.05 -44.42 -41.91
N THR A 96 21.99 -44.11 -41.01
CA THR A 96 22.34 -44.95 -39.85
C THR A 96 21.25 -45.04 -38.77
N ILE A 97 20.08 -44.40 -38.96
CA ILE A 97 19.05 -44.20 -37.94
C ILE A 97 17.77 -44.95 -38.31
N ASN A 98 17.40 -45.96 -37.52
CA ASN A 98 16.18 -46.75 -37.71
C ASN A 98 15.11 -46.43 -36.64
N ALA A 99 14.78 -45.14 -36.46
CA ALA A 99 13.88 -44.67 -35.41
C ALA A 99 12.63 -43.99 -35.97
N GLU A 100 11.46 -44.24 -35.40
CA GLU A 100 10.22 -43.56 -35.79
C GLU A 100 10.29 -42.06 -35.48
N VAL A 101 9.80 -41.23 -36.41
CA VAL A 101 9.68 -39.78 -36.23
C VAL A 101 8.21 -39.39 -36.13
N THR A 102 7.82 -38.65 -35.09
CA THR A 102 6.41 -38.25 -34.90
C THR A 102 6.21 -36.73 -34.88
N GLY A 103 5.17 -36.25 -35.56
CA GLY A 103 4.72 -34.86 -35.56
C GLY A 103 3.20 -34.70 -35.36
N ARG A 104 2.73 -33.45 -35.20
CA ARG A 104 1.31 -33.12 -34.91
C ARG A 104 0.82 -31.92 -35.73
N THR A 105 -0.45 -31.95 -36.16
CA THR A 105 -1.01 -30.94 -37.07
C THR A 105 -1.59 -29.70 -36.38
N THR A 106 -1.85 -29.76 -35.07
CA THR A 106 -2.43 -28.65 -34.28
C THR A 106 -1.65 -28.40 -32.98
N GLN A 107 -2.16 -27.50 -32.14
CA GLN A 107 -1.60 -27.17 -30.84
C GLN A 107 -1.67 -28.35 -29.85
N ILE A 108 -0.67 -28.41 -28.96
CA ILE A 108 -0.47 -29.51 -28.03
C ILE A 108 -0.18 -28.95 -26.65
N GLU A 109 -0.68 -29.62 -25.62
CA GLU A 109 -0.40 -29.32 -24.23
C GLU A 109 0.25 -30.55 -23.58
N VAL A 110 1.20 -30.32 -22.67
CA VAL A 110 1.73 -31.38 -21.80
C VAL A 110 1.16 -31.10 -20.41
N ASN A 111 0.29 -31.98 -19.93
CA ASN A 111 -0.40 -31.83 -18.66
C ASN A 111 0.57 -31.97 -17.47
N SER A 112 0.13 -31.55 -16.29
CA SER A 112 0.89 -31.61 -15.03
C SER A 112 1.31 -33.03 -14.61
N ASP A 113 0.67 -34.07 -15.15
CA ASP A 113 1.01 -35.49 -14.97
C ASP A 113 1.93 -36.08 -16.07
N GLY A 114 2.33 -35.25 -17.05
CA GLY A 114 3.19 -35.64 -18.18
C GLY A 114 2.46 -36.23 -19.39
N THR A 115 1.13 -36.34 -19.36
CA THR A 115 0.32 -36.74 -20.53
C THR A 115 0.24 -35.61 -21.57
N LYS A 116 -0.12 -35.92 -22.82
CA LYS A 116 -0.17 -34.95 -23.93
C LYS A 116 -1.54 -34.88 -24.56
N THR A 117 -2.19 -33.73 -24.44
CA THR A 117 -3.50 -33.41 -25.01
C THR A 117 -3.32 -32.54 -26.25
N MET A 118 -4.31 -32.56 -27.15
CA MET A 118 -4.26 -31.86 -28.43
C MET A 118 -5.60 -31.16 -28.66
N LEU A 119 -5.55 -30.00 -29.32
CA LEU A 119 -6.74 -29.27 -29.75
C LEU A 119 -7.64 -30.16 -30.65
N THR A 120 -8.95 -30.13 -30.41
CA THR A 120 -9.95 -30.93 -31.14
C THR A 120 -9.85 -30.72 -32.65
N GLY A 121 -9.90 -31.81 -33.42
CA GLY A 121 -9.70 -31.80 -34.87
C GLY A 121 -8.24 -32.02 -35.33
N GLY A 122 -7.28 -32.04 -34.40
CA GLY A 122 -5.89 -32.36 -34.71
C GLY A 122 -5.59 -33.85 -34.86
N THR A 123 -4.50 -34.14 -35.57
CA THR A 123 -4.00 -35.49 -35.85
C THR A 123 -2.51 -35.61 -35.49
N LYS A 124 -2.10 -36.83 -35.11
CA LYS A 124 -0.70 -37.20 -34.94
C LYS A 124 -0.27 -38.06 -36.12
N THR A 125 0.86 -37.75 -36.73
CA THR A 125 1.43 -38.56 -37.81
C THR A 125 2.75 -39.19 -37.37
N VAL A 126 2.94 -40.44 -37.75
CA VAL A 126 4.14 -41.24 -37.50
C VAL A 126 4.78 -41.58 -38.84
N TYR A 127 6.06 -41.24 -38.99
CA TYR A 127 6.88 -41.55 -40.17
C TYR A 127 7.89 -42.62 -39.81
N SER A 128 8.00 -43.65 -40.65
CA SER A 128 8.96 -44.76 -40.50
C SER A 128 9.54 -45.17 -41.85
N TRP A 129 10.66 -45.89 -41.85
CA TRP A 129 11.24 -46.46 -43.06
C TRP A 129 10.68 -47.88 -43.31
N ASP A 130 10.15 -48.14 -44.50
CA ASP A 130 9.63 -49.44 -44.93
C ASP A 130 10.68 -50.13 -45.81
N VAL A 131 11.39 -51.10 -45.23
CA VAL A 131 12.53 -51.79 -45.87
C VAL A 131 12.07 -52.59 -47.10
N ASP A 132 10.86 -53.15 -47.08
CA ASP A 132 10.32 -53.98 -48.17
C ASP A 132 9.90 -53.14 -49.38
N LYS A 133 9.44 -51.90 -49.16
CA LYS A 133 9.07 -50.96 -50.22
C LYS A 133 10.20 -50.03 -50.65
N GLY A 134 11.33 -50.05 -49.93
CA GLY A 134 12.48 -49.19 -50.20
C GLY A 134 12.18 -47.70 -50.07
N GLY A 135 11.31 -47.30 -49.14
CA GLY A 135 10.85 -45.91 -49.02
C GLY A 135 10.20 -45.56 -47.68
N MET A 136 9.95 -44.26 -47.47
CA MET A 136 9.27 -43.75 -46.28
C MET A 136 7.78 -44.12 -46.27
N SER A 137 7.29 -44.59 -45.12
CA SER A 137 5.87 -44.83 -44.84
C SER A 137 5.35 -43.83 -43.81
N GLN A 138 4.06 -43.49 -43.89
CA GLN A 138 3.39 -42.59 -42.94
C GLN A 138 2.08 -43.21 -42.44
N LYS A 139 1.78 -42.97 -41.15
CA LYS A 139 0.53 -43.37 -40.50
C LYS A 139 -0.03 -42.22 -39.67
N THR A 140 -1.27 -41.84 -39.95
CA THR A 140 -2.01 -40.83 -39.17
C THR A 140 -2.89 -41.51 -38.12
N GLU A 141 -2.84 -41.02 -36.88
CA GLU A 141 -3.60 -41.51 -35.74
C GLU A 141 -4.45 -40.36 -35.17
N THR A 142 -5.76 -40.57 -35.03
CA THR A 142 -6.66 -39.66 -34.30
C THR A 142 -6.38 -39.77 -32.80
N VAL A 143 -6.28 -38.64 -32.10
CA VAL A 143 -5.88 -38.61 -30.68
C VAL A 143 -7.01 -39.13 -29.78
N LYS A 144 -6.66 -39.93 -28.77
CA LYS A 144 -7.62 -40.67 -27.90
C LYS A 144 -8.20 -39.84 -26.75
N SER A 145 -7.79 -38.59 -26.57
CA SER A 145 -8.22 -37.72 -25.45
C SER A 145 -8.32 -36.26 -25.90
N HIS A 146 -9.52 -35.69 -25.77
CA HIS A 146 -9.83 -34.28 -26.03
C HIS A 146 -10.24 -33.59 -24.72
N SER A 147 -9.93 -32.29 -24.57
CA SER A 147 -10.35 -31.49 -23.41
C SER A 147 -11.72 -30.86 -23.67
N GLU A 148 -12.66 -31.02 -22.73
CA GLU A 148 -14.03 -30.48 -22.78
C GLU A 148 -14.15 -29.03 -22.23
N VAL A 149 -13.04 -28.41 -21.80
CA VAL A 149 -13.03 -27.11 -21.11
C VAL A 149 -13.00 -25.90 -22.07
N LEU A 150 -12.94 -26.11 -23.38
CA LEU A 150 -13.00 -25.04 -24.39
C LEU A 150 -14.26 -25.18 -25.25
N LYS A 151 -15.34 -24.46 -24.89
CA LYS A 151 -16.39 -24.14 -25.86
C LYS A 151 -15.78 -23.32 -27.00
N ASN A 152 -16.23 -23.56 -28.23
CA ASN A 152 -15.87 -22.78 -29.41
C ASN A 152 -16.13 -21.28 -29.15
N PRO A 153 -15.09 -20.42 -29.11
CA PRO A 153 -15.32 -18.98 -28.92
C PRO A 153 -16.04 -18.32 -30.09
N LEU A 154 -16.38 -19.03 -31.17
CA LEU A 154 -17.14 -18.54 -32.33
C LEU A 154 -18.56 -19.14 -32.47
N GLY A 155 -19.02 -19.91 -31.49
CA GLY A 155 -20.34 -20.56 -31.53
C GLY A 155 -21.37 -19.81 -30.71
N ASP A 156 -21.97 -18.75 -31.28
CA ASP A 156 -23.25 -18.17 -30.81
C ASP A 156 -23.97 -17.35 -31.90
N PHE A 157 -23.50 -17.39 -33.14
CA PHE A 157 -24.14 -16.69 -34.26
C PHE A 157 -25.58 -17.15 -34.50
N ASP A 158 -25.94 -18.38 -34.12
CA ASP A 158 -27.28 -18.94 -34.34
C ASP A 158 -28.33 -18.25 -33.46
N ASP A 159 -27.97 -17.86 -32.23
CA ASP A 159 -28.84 -17.12 -31.31
C ASP A 159 -29.06 -15.68 -31.81
N HIS A 160 -28.01 -15.06 -32.36
CA HIS A 160 -28.11 -13.72 -32.95
C HIS A 160 -28.80 -13.70 -34.32
N LEU A 161 -28.67 -14.75 -35.13
CA LEU A 161 -29.46 -14.94 -36.36
C LEU A 161 -30.95 -15.10 -36.04
N THR A 162 -31.27 -15.80 -34.94
CA THR A 162 -32.65 -15.92 -34.44
C THR A 162 -33.22 -14.55 -34.06
N LEU A 163 -32.43 -13.70 -33.39
CA LEU A 163 -32.82 -12.32 -33.07
C LEU A 163 -33.07 -11.46 -34.34
N VAL A 164 -32.27 -11.64 -35.39
CA VAL A 164 -32.48 -10.97 -36.69
C VAL A 164 -33.79 -11.43 -37.35
N ASP A 165 -34.07 -12.74 -37.33
CA ASP A 165 -35.33 -13.29 -37.85
C ASP A 165 -36.56 -12.79 -37.08
N GLU A 166 -36.47 -12.69 -35.76
CA GLU A 166 -37.53 -12.10 -34.94
C GLU A 166 -37.76 -10.61 -35.27
N MET A 167 -36.68 -9.84 -35.48
CA MET A 167 -36.80 -8.44 -35.87
C MET A 167 -37.53 -8.32 -37.21
N MET A 168 -37.17 -9.15 -38.21
CA MET A 168 -37.83 -9.18 -39.52
C MET A 168 -39.32 -9.51 -39.42
N GLN A 169 -39.71 -10.48 -38.60
CA GLN A 169 -41.12 -10.86 -38.39
C GLN A 169 -41.94 -9.77 -37.68
N SER A 170 -41.30 -8.92 -36.88
CA SER A 170 -41.97 -7.84 -36.13
C SER A 170 -42.16 -6.55 -36.93
N LEU A 171 -41.57 -6.41 -38.13
CA LEU A 171 -41.60 -5.17 -38.91
C LEU A 171 -43.02 -4.74 -39.32
N ASP A 172 -43.86 -5.69 -39.73
CA ASP A 172 -45.26 -5.41 -40.16
C ASP A 172 -46.14 -4.86 -39.04
N THR A 173 -45.76 -5.11 -37.78
CA THR A 173 -46.48 -4.61 -36.60
C THR A 173 -45.88 -3.33 -36.03
N LEU A 174 -44.58 -3.07 -36.26
CA LEU A 174 -43.84 -1.97 -35.64
C LEU A 174 -43.65 -0.75 -36.55
N ILE A 175 -43.79 -0.88 -37.87
CA ILE A 175 -43.54 0.19 -38.84
C ILE A 175 -44.74 0.35 -39.79
N GLU A 176 -45.52 1.41 -39.60
CA GLU A 176 -46.68 1.72 -40.44
C GLU A 176 -46.27 2.16 -41.85
N ASP A 177 -45.20 2.97 -41.99
CA ASP A 177 -44.72 3.46 -43.29
C ASP A 177 -44.14 2.32 -44.14
N GLU A 178 -44.76 2.07 -45.30
CA GLU A 178 -44.38 0.98 -46.20
C GLU A 178 -42.97 1.16 -46.79
N GLY A 179 -42.52 2.41 -46.96
CA GLY A 179 -41.20 2.73 -47.48
C GLY A 179 -40.08 2.48 -46.46
N GLU A 180 -40.28 2.88 -45.21
CA GLU A 180 -39.38 2.65 -44.08
C GLU A 180 -39.32 1.17 -43.73
N ARG A 181 -40.47 0.49 -43.69
CA ARG A 181 -40.56 -0.95 -43.44
C ARG A 181 -39.75 -1.75 -44.46
N LYS A 182 -39.87 -1.41 -45.74
CA LYS A 182 -39.11 -2.05 -46.81
C LYS A 182 -37.60 -1.84 -46.64
N ARG A 183 -37.17 -0.62 -46.29
CA ARG A 183 -35.74 -0.33 -46.02
C ARG A 183 -35.20 -1.13 -44.84
N CYS A 184 -35.93 -1.19 -43.72
CA CYS A 184 -35.54 -1.99 -42.56
C CYS A 184 -35.47 -3.49 -42.88
N TYR A 185 -36.41 -4.00 -43.68
CA TYR A 185 -36.40 -5.39 -44.12
C TYR A 185 -35.17 -5.69 -44.99
N ASP A 186 -34.89 -4.84 -45.97
CA ASP A 186 -33.73 -5.00 -46.87
C ASP A 186 -32.40 -4.94 -46.09
N PHE A 187 -32.28 -4.03 -45.11
CA PHE A 187 -31.13 -3.95 -44.21
C PHE A 187 -30.96 -5.21 -43.34
N LEU A 188 -32.02 -5.68 -42.67
CA LEU A 188 -31.93 -6.86 -41.81
C LEU A 188 -31.63 -8.14 -42.62
N ASN A 189 -32.15 -8.23 -43.85
CA ASN A 189 -31.83 -9.34 -44.74
C ASN A 189 -30.36 -9.31 -45.16
N LYS A 190 -29.82 -8.12 -45.49
CA LYS A 190 -28.38 -7.93 -45.76
C LYS A 190 -27.53 -8.30 -44.54
N LEU A 191 -27.87 -7.79 -43.35
CA LEU A 191 -27.18 -8.10 -42.10
C LEU A 191 -27.15 -9.61 -41.81
N LYS A 192 -28.24 -10.31 -42.10
CA LYS A 192 -28.32 -11.77 -41.97
C LYS A 192 -27.34 -12.48 -42.91
N GLU A 193 -27.29 -12.06 -44.17
CA GLU A 193 -26.37 -12.59 -45.18
C GLU A 193 -24.91 -12.31 -44.81
N ASP A 194 -24.61 -11.08 -44.38
CA ASP A 194 -23.27 -10.67 -43.96
C ASP A 194 -22.80 -11.48 -42.73
N ILE A 195 -23.67 -11.67 -41.72
CA ILE A 195 -23.38 -12.53 -40.57
C ILE A 195 -23.13 -13.98 -41.00
N LEU A 196 -23.93 -14.55 -41.91
CA LEU A 196 -23.70 -15.91 -42.43
C LEU A 196 -22.37 -16.01 -43.18
N GLN A 197 -22.01 -14.96 -43.92
CA GLN A 197 -20.76 -14.92 -44.67
C GLN A 197 -19.54 -14.89 -43.73
N THR A 198 -19.62 -14.22 -42.57
CA THR A 198 -18.52 -14.20 -41.59
C THR A 198 -18.13 -15.60 -41.07
N LYS A 199 -19.06 -16.56 -41.05
CA LYS A 199 -18.81 -17.95 -40.61
C LYS A 199 -17.79 -18.67 -41.50
N GLU A 200 -17.78 -18.34 -42.79
CA GLU A 200 -16.94 -18.99 -43.82
C GLU A 200 -15.63 -18.21 -44.10
N MET A 201 -15.43 -17.04 -43.49
CA MET A 201 -14.25 -16.19 -43.72
C MET A 201 -13.05 -16.59 -42.83
N ASN A 202 -11.83 -16.37 -43.34
CA ASN A 202 -10.61 -16.41 -42.53
C ASN A 202 -10.54 -15.20 -41.56
N TYR A 203 -9.74 -15.29 -40.49
CA TYR A 203 -9.72 -14.29 -39.41
C TYR A 203 -9.41 -12.85 -39.88
N GLU A 204 -8.38 -12.65 -40.72
CA GLU A 204 -7.98 -11.31 -41.16
C GLU A 204 -9.06 -10.65 -42.04
N SER A 205 -9.66 -11.40 -42.98
CA SER A 205 -10.78 -10.92 -43.80
C SER A 205 -12.05 -10.70 -42.97
N ARG A 206 -12.25 -11.51 -41.93
CA ARG A 206 -13.43 -11.44 -41.05
C ARG A 206 -13.44 -10.18 -40.19
N VAL A 207 -12.30 -9.76 -39.62
CA VAL A 207 -12.24 -8.56 -38.77
C VAL A 207 -12.55 -7.28 -39.57
N GLY A 208 -12.02 -7.17 -40.79
CA GLY A 208 -12.35 -6.06 -41.69
C GLY A 208 -13.84 -6.04 -42.02
N PHE A 209 -14.41 -7.20 -42.32
CA PHE A 209 -15.83 -7.33 -42.66
C PHE A 209 -16.76 -7.10 -41.45
N LEU A 210 -16.37 -7.53 -40.25
CA LEU A 210 -17.13 -7.24 -39.02
C LEU A 210 -17.15 -5.74 -38.71
N ARG A 211 -16.09 -4.99 -39.01
CA ARG A 211 -16.09 -3.50 -38.89
C ARG A 211 -17.07 -2.85 -39.85
N GLU A 212 -17.17 -3.37 -41.08
CA GLU A 212 -18.18 -2.92 -42.05
C GLU A 212 -19.60 -3.21 -41.52
N ILE A 213 -19.84 -4.41 -40.99
CA ILE A 213 -21.12 -4.78 -40.36
C ILE A 213 -21.47 -3.86 -39.18
N ALA A 214 -20.50 -3.56 -38.30
CA ALA A 214 -20.73 -2.66 -37.17
C ALA A 214 -21.09 -1.23 -37.61
N SER A 215 -20.39 -0.70 -38.62
CA SER A 215 -20.70 0.60 -39.22
C SER A 215 -22.08 0.60 -39.86
N ASP A 216 -22.43 -0.45 -40.62
CA ASP A 216 -23.75 -0.58 -41.25
C ASP A 216 -24.89 -0.62 -40.21
N ILE A 217 -24.66 -1.23 -39.04
CA ILE A 217 -25.62 -1.24 -37.94
C ILE A 217 -25.79 0.16 -37.33
N GLU A 218 -24.70 0.90 -37.09
CA GLU A 218 -24.76 2.27 -36.57
C GLU A 218 -25.51 3.22 -37.53
N ASP A 219 -25.26 3.08 -38.84
CA ASP A 219 -25.84 3.92 -39.88
C ASP A 219 -27.34 3.66 -40.12
N ASN A 220 -27.87 2.50 -39.67
CA ASN A 220 -29.24 2.04 -39.94
C ASN A 220 -30.07 1.78 -38.67
N LEU A 221 -29.77 2.45 -37.56
CA LEU A 221 -30.55 2.35 -36.31
C LEU A 221 -32.03 2.75 -36.54
N GLY A 222 -32.90 1.74 -36.63
CA GLY A 222 -34.35 1.90 -36.87
C GLY A 222 -35.15 2.32 -35.63
N THR A 223 -36.46 2.02 -35.63
CA THR A 223 -37.39 2.37 -34.53
C THR A 223 -36.92 1.82 -33.17
N GLN A 224 -37.35 2.44 -32.07
CA GLN A 224 -36.89 2.13 -30.70
C GLN A 224 -36.99 0.63 -30.32
N ALA A 225 -37.99 -0.08 -30.84
CA ALA A 225 -38.20 -1.51 -30.57
C ALA A 225 -37.18 -2.41 -31.29
N ILE A 226 -36.76 -2.04 -32.50
CA ILE A 226 -35.72 -2.75 -33.27
C ILE A 226 -34.34 -2.35 -32.75
N LYS A 227 -34.16 -1.07 -32.41
CA LYS A 227 -32.91 -0.50 -31.88
C LYS A 227 -32.33 -1.29 -30.71
N VAL A 228 -33.13 -1.63 -29.70
CA VAL A 228 -32.65 -2.40 -28.53
C VAL A 228 -32.19 -3.81 -28.90
N LYS A 229 -32.87 -4.47 -29.86
CA LYS A 229 -32.45 -5.79 -30.34
C LYS A 229 -31.22 -5.68 -31.24
N LEU A 230 -31.13 -4.62 -32.04
CA LEU A 230 -30.02 -4.36 -32.94
C LEU A 230 -28.74 -3.96 -32.18
N GLU A 231 -28.85 -3.21 -31.08
CA GLU A 231 -27.75 -2.89 -30.16
C GLU A 231 -27.14 -4.16 -29.53
N LYS A 232 -27.94 -5.20 -29.29
CA LYS A 232 -27.42 -6.51 -28.85
C LYS A 232 -26.62 -7.21 -29.94
N VAL A 233 -27.06 -7.10 -31.20
CA VAL A 233 -26.31 -7.61 -32.35
C VAL A 233 -25.04 -6.80 -32.57
N TYR A 234 -25.10 -5.48 -32.42
CA TYR A 234 -23.94 -4.57 -32.49
C TYR A 234 -22.89 -4.87 -31.42
N GLY A 235 -23.27 -4.99 -30.15
CA GLY A 235 -22.35 -5.34 -29.07
C GLY A 235 -21.71 -6.72 -29.27
N PHE A 236 -22.49 -7.67 -29.81
CA PHE A 236 -21.94 -8.96 -30.24
C PHE A 236 -20.92 -8.79 -31.37
N VAL A 237 -21.22 -8.03 -32.43
CA VAL A 237 -20.29 -7.77 -33.54
C VAL A 237 -19.01 -7.05 -33.07
N GLN A 238 -19.14 -6.02 -32.23
CA GLN A 238 -18.00 -5.28 -31.64
C GLN A 238 -17.09 -6.17 -30.79
N SER A 239 -17.64 -7.06 -29.97
CA SER A 239 -16.86 -8.01 -29.18
C SER A 239 -16.02 -8.99 -30.03
N ARG A 240 -16.30 -9.06 -31.35
CA ARG A 240 -15.53 -9.85 -32.34
C ARG A 240 -14.60 -9.00 -33.21
N ILE A 241 -14.70 -7.67 -33.13
CA ILE A 241 -13.80 -6.70 -33.78
C ILE A 241 -12.58 -6.42 -32.91
N GLU A 242 -12.79 -6.27 -31.61
CA GLU A 242 -11.71 -6.18 -30.63
C GLU A 242 -11.15 -7.57 -30.36
N ASN A 243 -9.82 -7.69 -30.25
CA ASN A 243 -9.20 -8.95 -29.89
C ASN A 243 -9.83 -9.44 -28.56
N PRO A 244 -10.59 -10.56 -28.55
CA PRO A 244 -11.38 -10.94 -27.38
C PRO A 244 -10.54 -11.16 -26.12
N PHE A 245 -9.25 -11.47 -26.31
CA PHE A 245 -8.28 -11.57 -25.22
C PHE A 245 -7.96 -10.19 -24.63
N ILE A 246 -7.66 -9.19 -25.47
CA ILE A 246 -7.40 -7.81 -25.04
C ILE A 246 -8.64 -7.19 -24.38
N TYR A 247 -9.82 -7.40 -24.96
CA TYR A 247 -11.07 -6.96 -24.34
C TYR A 247 -11.27 -7.60 -22.96
N GLY A 248 -10.98 -8.90 -22.82
CA GLY A 248 -11.03 -9.58 -21.52
C GLY A 248 -10.05 -9.02 -20.49
N LEU A 249 -8.86 -8.56 -20.92
CA LEU A 249 -7.89 -7.89 -20.05
C LEU A 249 -8.35 -6.47 -19.66
N ILE A 250 -8.93 -5.70 -20.58
CA ILE A 250 -9.51 -4.37 -20.29
C ILE A 250 -10.67 -4.51 -19.30
N ASP A 251 -11.59 -5.43 -19.55
CA ASP A 251 -12.70 -5.74 -18.65
C ASP A 251 -12.20 -6.21 -17.27
N LYS A 252 -11.09 -6.95 -17.20
CA LYS A 252 -10.45 -7.34 -15.95
C LYS A 252 -9.86 -6.12 -15.22
N MET A 253 -9.20 -5.19 -15.92
CA MET A 253 -8.71 -3.94 -15.31
C MET A 253 -9.87 -3.15 -14.71
N ASP A 254 -10.93 -2.95 -15.48
CA ASP A 254 -12.11 -2.17 -15.09
C ASP A 254 -12.86 -2.83 -13.90
N LYS A 255 -12.92 -4.16 -13.85
CA LYS A 255 -13.62 -4.91 -12.79
C LYS A 255 -12.81 -5.14 -11.52
N SER A 256 -11.48 -5.08 -11.60
CA SER A 256 -10.59 -5.56 -10.54
C SER A 256 -10.79 -4.86 -9.19
N LYS A 257 -11.40 -3.67 -9.15
CA LYS A 257 -11.50 -2.81 -7.96
C LYS A 257 -10.15 -2.61 -7.24
N SER A 258 -9.02 -2.82 -7.94
CA SER A 258 -7.68 -2.70 -7.37
C SER A 258 -7.39 -1.29 -6.88
N GLY A 259 -8.26 -0.33 -7.25
CA GLY A 259 -8.44 0.88 -6.50
C GLY A 259 -7.29 1.85 -6.60
N SER A 260 -7.31 2.79 -5.68
CA SER A 260 -6.20 3.70 -5.39
C SER A 260 -5.08 3.03 -4.59
N ASP A 261 -5.27 1.80 -4.10
CA ASP A 261 -4.24 1.00 -3.41
C ASP A 261 -3.10 0.62 -4.37
N ILE A 262 -1.94 1.26 -4.21
CA ILE A 262 -0.85 1.17 -5.18
C ILE A 262 -0.24 -0.24 -5.25
N ASP A 263 -0.20 -0.95 -4.12
CA ASP A 263 0.39 -2.28 -4.05
C ASP A 263 -0.52 -3.30 -4.77
N LYS A 264 -1.84 -3.24 -4.52
CA LYS A 264 -2.83 -4.08 -5.22
C LYS A 264 -2.94 -3.74 -6.71
N LYS A 265 -2.89 -2.46 -7.05
CA LYS A 265 -2.90 -2.00 -8.45
C LYS A 265 -1.71 -2.54 -9.22
N LEU A 266 -0.51 -2.53 -8.63
CA LEU A 266 0.69 -3.11 -9.25
C LEU A 266 0.58 -4.63 -9.39
N GLU A 267 0.12 -5.34 -8.36
CA GLU A 267 -0.11 -6.79 -8.44
C GLU A 267 -1.06 -7.15 -9.59
N MET A 268 -2.17 -6.42 -9.74
CA MET A 268 -3.10 -6.59 -10.84
C MET A 268 -2.45 -6.31 -12.21
N LEU A 269 -1.77 -5.17 -12.37
CA LEU A 269 -1.17 -4.79 -13.66
C LEU A 269 -0.08 -5.77 -14.09
N GLU A 270 0.78 -6.22 -13.18
CA GLU A 270 1.81 -7.23 -13.46
C GLU A 270 1.20 -8.61 -13.78
N GLY A 271 0.08 -8.95 -13.13
CA GLY A 271 -0.71 -10.14 -13.49
C GLY A 271 -1.23 -10.07 -14.93
N ILE A 272 -1.81 -8.94 -15.32
CA ILE A 272 -2.31 -8.70 -16.68
C ILE A 272 -1.16 -8.69 -17.71
N LYS A 273 -0.02 -8.10 -17.35
CA LYS A 273 1.18 -8.10 -18.21
C LYS A 273 1.68 -9.53 -18.42
N SER A 274 1.69 -10.34 -17.37
CA SER A 274 2.09 -11.75 -17.45
C SER A 274 1.14 -12.55 -18.34
N GLU A 275 -0.18 -12.31 -18.26
CA GLU A 275 -1.17 -12.92 -19.16
C GLU A 275 -0.97 -12.48 -20.62
N LEU A 276 -0.67 -11.19 -20.84
CA LEU A 276 -0.42 -10.63 -22.16
C LEU A 276 0.89 -11.11 -22.79
N ASP A 277 1.97 -11.18 -22.00
CA ASP A 277 3.26 -11.73 -22.42
C ASP A 277 3.07 -13.20 -22.82
N ALA A 278 2.35 -14.00 -22.01
CA ALA A 278 2.01 -15.38 -22.35
C ALA A 278 1.13 -15.49 -23.62
N TYR A 279 0.23 -14.54 -23.87
CA TYR A 279 -0.57 -14.49 -25.10
C TYR A 279 0.28 -14.18 -26.33
N GLN A 280 1.18 -13.19 -26.23
CA GLN A 280 2.10 -12.82 -27.32
C GLN A 280 3.07 -13.96 -27.65
N GLU A 281 3.58 -14.66 -26.64
CA GLU A 281 4.46 -15.83 -26.84
C GLU A 281 3.76 -16.98 -27.60
N ASN A 282 2.43 -17.04 -27.54
CA ASN A 282 1.61 -18.09 -28.16
C ASN A 282 1.01 -17.71 -29.53
N GLN A 283 1.12 -16.45 -29.96
CA GLN A 283 0.66 -15.96 -31.26
C GLN A 283 1.73 -16.13 -32.35
N SER A 284 1.37 -16.71 -33.50
CA SER A 284 2.34 -16.97 -34.60
C SER A 284 2.67 -15.74 -35.46
N LYS A 285 1.96 -14.62 -35.26
CA LYS A 285 2.12 -13.39 -36.05
C LYS A 285 1.96 -12.17 -35.14
N TYR A 286 2.82 -11.18 -35.35
CA TYR A 286 2.86 -9.92 -34.60
C TYR A 286 1.53 -9.16 -34.80
N GLU A 287 0.76 -8.97 -33.74
CA GLU A 287 -0.50 -8.22 -33.78
C GLU A 287 -0.27 -6.81 -33.22
N PRO A 288 -0.35 -5.75 -34.06
CA PRO A 288 -0.07 -4.37 -33.63
C PRO A 288 -0.90 -3.92 -32.43
N ALA A 289 -2.19 -4.29 -32.38
CA ALA A 289 -3.09 -3.94 -31.27
C ALA A 289 -2.62 -4.51 -29.91
N THR A 290 -2.06 -5.71 -29.89
CA THR A 290 -1.49 -6.33 -28.69
C THR A 290 -0.23 -5.60 -28.23
N GLN A 291 0.61 -5.13 -29.17
CA GLN A 291 1.79 -4.35 -28.83
C GLN A 291 1.44 -2.95 -28.32
N ASP A 292 0.45 -2.29 -28.93
CA ASP A 292 -0.04 -0.99 -28.49
C ASP A 292 -0.61 -1.09 -27.07
N PHE A 293 -1.40 -2.13 -26.80
CA PHE A 293 -1.90 -2.42 -25.45
C PHE A 293 -0.76 -2.71 -24.46
N LEU A 294 0.23 -3.53 -24.83
CA LEU A 294 1.40 -3.80 -23.99
C LEU A 294 2.20 -2.53 -23.68
N ASN A 295 2.36 -1.63 -24.65
CA ASN A 295 3.03 -0.36 -24.45
C ASN A 295 2.25 0.54 -23.48
N GLY A 296 0.93 0.60 -23.60
CA GLY A 296 0.05 1.30 -22.66
C GLY A 296 0.13 0.70 -21.25
N LEU A 297 0.08 -0.63 -21.15
CA LEU A 297 0.20 -1.35 -19.88
C LEU A 297 1.56 -1.12 -19.20
N ARG A 298 2.66 -1.14 -19.96
CA ARG A 298 3.99 -0.78 -19.46
C ARG A 298 4.02 0.65 -18.92
N ALA A 299 3.43 1.60 -19.64
CA ALA A 299 3.35 2.98 -19.17
C ALA A 299 2.56 3.10 -17.85
N LEU A 300 1.47 2.33 -17.69
CA LEU A 300 0.70 2.27 -16.44
C LEU A 300 1.51 1.64 -15.30
N ILE A 301 2.20 0.51 -15.55
CA ILE A 301 3.07 -0.14 -14.57
C ILE A 301 4.19 0.79 -14.15
N ASP A 302 4.90 1.39 -15.12
CA ASP A 302 5.99 2.34 -14.84
C ASP A 302 5.47 3.54 -14.01
N SER A 303 4.26 4.02 -14.30
CA SER A 303 3.64 5.10 -13.51
C SER A 303 3.31 4.66 -12.10
N ALA A 304 2.73 3.47 -11.93
CA ALA A 304 2.38 2.93 -10.63
C ALA A 304 3.64 2.60 -9.80
N GLN A 305 4.70 2.08 -10.42
CA GLN A 305 5.99 1.83 -9.77
C GLN A 305 6.65 3.13 -9.31
N ARG A 306 6.55 4.22 -10.09
CA ARG A 306 7.05 5.54 -9.65
C ARG A 306 6.28 6.06 -8.43
N SER A 307 4.96 5.96 -8.44
CA SER A 307 4.10 6.33 -7.31
C SER A 307 4.42 5.47 -6.07
N GLN A 308 4.49 4.15 -6.22
CA GLN A 308 4.86 3.23 -5.14
C GLN A 308 6.24 3.56 -4.57
N TYR A 309 7.24 3.77 -5.43
CA TYR A 309 8.59 4.13 -5.00
C TYR A 309 8.59 5.45 -4.22
N ALA A 310 7.90 6.47 -4.72
CA ALA A 310 7.78 7.77 -4.06
C ALA A 310 7.11 7.65 -2.69
N LEU A 311 5.94 6.98 -2.63
CA LEU A 311 5.24 6.70 -1.38
C LEU A 311 6.10 5.86 -0.42
N GLN A 312 6.92 4.94 -0.93
CA GLN A 312 7.83 4.14 -0.10
C GLN A 312 8.91 4.97 0.60
N GLN A 313 9.31 6.11 0.01
CA GLN A 313 10.25 7.04 0.63
C GLN A 313 9.61 7.91 1.71
N TRP A 314 8.27 8.04 1.75
CA TRP A 314 7.61 8.89 2.72
C TRP A 314 7.91 8.41 4.15
N GLU A 315 8.13 9.37 5.03
CA GLU A 315 8.50 9.09 6.41
C GLU A 315 7.38 8.31 7.11
N LYS A 316 7.76 7.38 7.99
CA LYS A 316 6.84 6.54 8.75
C LYS A 316 7.22 6.55 10.22
N PHE A 317 6.24 6.93 11.05
CA PHE A 317 6.33 6.81 12.50
C PHE A 317 5.60 5.56 12.99
N ALA A 318 6.05 5.02 14.13
CA ALA A 318 5.31 3.98 14.82
C ALA A 318 4.00 4.56 15.34
N VAL A 319 2.88 3.91 15.01
CA VAL A 319 1.58 4.30 15.56
C VAL A 319 1.55 3.90 17.04
N PRO A 320 1.41 4.85 17.99
CA PRO A 320 1.45 4.54 19.41
C PRO A 320 0.15 3.88 19.86
N ASP A 321 0.27 2.81 20.62
CA ASP A 321 -0.85 2.11 21.28
C ASP A 321 -0.96 2.56 22.76
N THR A 322 -0.88 3.87 22.99
CA THR A 322 -0.71 4.44 24.35
C THR A 322 -2.03 4.85 24.99
N HIS A 323 -3.00 5.25 24.17
CA HIS A 323 -4.29 5.73 24.62
C HIS A 323 -5.36 4.92 23.91
N GLU A 324 -5.52 3.66 24.34
CA GLU A 324 -6.65 2.83 23.94
C GLU A 324 -7.94 3.53 24.37
N VAL A 325 -8.47 4.35 23.47
CA VAL A 325 -9.87 4.70 23.47
C VAL A 325 -10.56 3.39 23.10
N SER A 326 -10.92 2.57 24.11
CA SER A 326 -11.68 1.32 23.94
C SER A 326 -12.69 1.52 22.81
N PRO A 327 -12.78 0.66 21.79
CA PRO A 327 -13.56 0.91 20.59
C PRO A 327 -15.02 1.26 20.93
N PHE A 328 -15.28 2.56 21.09
CA PHE A 328 -16.54 3.08 21.60
C PHE A 328 -17.49 3.12 20.39
N SER A 329 -18.39 2.15 20.40
CA SER A 329 -19.20 1.65 19.29
C SER A 329 -18.45 0.71 18.35
N LYS A 330 -19.09 -0.41 18.05
CA LYS A 330 -18.72 -1.30 16.94
C LYS A 330 -18.92 -0.63 15.57
N ASP A 331 -19.31 0.63 15.52
CA ASP A 331 -19.92 1.21 14.33
C ASP A 331 -18.96 2.17 13.61
N ILE A 332 -18.13 2.96 14.32
CA ILE A 332 -17.23 3.93 13.65
C ILE A 332 -15.80 3.42 13.45
N TYR A 333 -15.41 3.24 12.20
CA TYR A 333 -14.04 2.93 11.78
C TYR A 333 -13.34 4.20 11.28
N HIS A 334 -12.13 4.48 11.76
CA HIS A 334 -11.39 5.70 11.40
C HIS A 334 -10.39 5.42 10.28
N VAL A 335 -10.38 6.27 9.26
CA VAL A 335 -9.37 6.20 8.20
C VAL A 335 -8.64 7.53 8.17
N PHE A 336 -7.37 7.51 8.57
CA PHE A 336 -6.48 8.66 8.55
C PHE A 336 -5.72 8.67 7.23
N VAL A 337 -5.74 9.82 6.55
CA VAL A 337 -5.15 10.03 5.22
C VAL A 337 -4.07 11.10 5.37
N GLN A 338 -2.82 10.66 5.39
CA GLN A 338 -1.66 11.56 5.27
C GLN A 338 -1.51 11.95 3.80
N ILE A 339 -1.57 13.25 3.50
CA ILE A 339 -1.60 13.74 2.11
C ILE A 339 -0.32 14.46 1.66
N GLU A 340 0.71 14.52 2.51
CA GLU A 340 2.04 15.04 2.16
C GLU A 340 3.18 14.35 2.93
N ASP A 341 4.40 14.49 2.39
CA ASP A 341 5.63 13.92 2.94
C ASP A 341 6.42 14.95 3.75
N GLU A 342 5.93 15.23 4.95
CA GLU A 342 6.64 16.06 5.92
C GLU A 342 6.61 15.40 7.29
N SER A 343 7.74 15.45 7.99
CA SER A 343 7.94 14.77 9.27
C SER A 343 6.84 15.07 10.29
N ILE A 344 6.49 16.36 10.43
CA ILE A 344 5.44 16.81 11.36
C ILE A 344 4.06 16.23 11.01
N ILE A 345 3.77 16.01 9.73
CA ILE A 345 2.50 15.45 9.26
C ILE A 345 2.50 13.93 9.42
N ALA A 346 3.63 13.28 9.15
CA ALA A 346 3.79 11.84 9.36
C ALA A 346 3.66 11.48 10.85
N GLU A 347 4.34 12.21 11.74
CA GLU A 347 4.27 12.03 13.19
C GLU A 347 2.86 12.29 13.71
N SER A 348 2.25 13.41 13.32
CA SER A 348 0.90 13.75 13.77
C SER A 348 -0.18 12.79 13.22
N SER A 349 0.00 12.25 12.01
CA SER A 349 -0.88 11.22 11.45
C SER A 349 -0.78 9.91 12.24
N ALA A 350 0.43 9.53 12.68
CA ALA A 350 0.63 8.38 13.55
C ALA A 350 -0.03 8.60 14.92
N ALA A 351 0.15 9.77 15.54
CA ALA A 351 -0.49 10.12 16.81
C ALA A 351 -2.03 10.10 16.73
N LEU A 352 -2.60 10.69 15.67
CA LEU A 352 -4.04 10.66 15.39
C LEU A 352 -4.59 9.23 15.27
N THR A 353 -3.85 8.37 14.57
CA THR A 353 -4.19 6.96 14.37
C THR A 353 -4.12 6.20 15.70
N GLY A 354 -3.08 6.44 16.49
CA GLY A 354 -2.86 5.79 17.79
C GLY A 354 -4.00 6.02 18.80
N LYS A 355 -4.65 7.19 18.74
CA LYS A 355 -5.85 7.46 19.54
C LYS A 355 -7.00 6.49 19.28
N HIS A 356 -7.06 5.87 18.09
CA HIS A 356 -8.08 4.90 17.70
C HIS A 356 -7.44 3.60 17.21
N PHE A 357 -6.33 3.19 17.84
CA PHE A 357 -5.41 2.13 17.38
C PHE A 357 -6.13 0.89 16.80
N THR A 358 -7.05 0.27 17.54
CA THR A 358 -7.70 -0.99 17.12
C THR A 358 -8.73 -0.86 16.00
N ASN A 359 -9.32 0.34 15.81
CA ASN A 359 -10.40 0.61 14.85
C ASN A 359 -9.99 1.70 13.87
N SER A 360 -8.73 1.69 13.45
CA SER A 360 -8.23 2.67 12.50
C SER A 360 -7.31 2.08 11.44
N THR A 361 -7.29 2.75 10.29
CA THR A 361 -6.31 2.54 9.23
C THR A 361 -5.63 3.88 8.94
N LEU A 362 -4.31 3.86 8.81
CA LEU A 362 -3.52 4.99 8.31
C LEU A 362 -3.06 4.69 6.89
N ILE A 363 -3.38 5.58 5.97
CA ILE A 363 -2.87 5.55 4.58
C ILE A 363 -2.04 6.80 4.30
N GLN A 364 -1.07 6.64 3.41
CA GLN A 364 -0.31 7.75 2.80
C GLN A 364 -0.68 7.85 1.34
N MET A 365 -1.07 9.06 0.90
CA MET A 365 -1.69 9.28 -0.42
C MET A 365 -0.93 10.36 -1.21
N ASP A 366 -0.56 10.03 -2.45
CA ASP A 366 0.08 10.95 -3.38
C ASP A 366 -0.91 11.96 -3.99
N LYS A 367 -0.43 12.91 -4.80
CA LYS A 367 -1.28 13.97 -5.41
C LYS A 367 -2.22 13.42 -6.49
N GLU A 368 -1.95 12.22 -6.98
CA GLU A 368 -2.75 11.51 -7.99
C GLU A 368 -3.82 10.62 -7.34
N GLY A 369 -3.89 10.58 -6.01
CA GLY A 369 -4.86 9.80 -5.24
C GLY A 369 -4.47 8.34 -5.05
N ASN A 370 -3.28 7.89 -5.49
CA ASN A 370 -2.79 6.56 -5.14
C ASN A 370 -2.31 6.56 -3.69
N TYR A 371 -2.52 5.46 -2.97
CA TYR A 371 -2.08 5.34 -1.59
C TYR A 371 -1.42 4.01 -1.28
N ARG A 372 -0.68 3.98 -0.17
CA ARG A 372 -0.25 2.76 0.51
C ARG A 372 -0.83 2.72 1.93
N VAL A 373 -1.10 1.51 2.42
CA VAL A 373 -1.51 1.30 3.82
C VAL A 373 -0.27 1.23 4.71
N VAL A 374 -0.24 2.07 5.74
CA VAL A 374 0.91 2.20 6.65
C VAL A 374 0.65 1.50 7.99
N HIS A 375 -0.61 1.48 8.43
CA HIS A 375 -1.08 0.83 9.64
C HIS A 375 -2.56 0.42 9.49
N GLY A 376 -2.96 -0.66 10.15
CA GLY A 376 -4.34 -1.14 10.17
C GLY A 376 -4.71 -2.04 8.98
N LEU A 377 -6.00 -2.28 8.82
CA LEU A 377 -6.55 -3.11 7.73
C LEU A 377 -6.44 -2.39 6.38
N SER A 378 -6.38 -3.17 5.30
CA SER A 378 -6.68 -2.64 3.96
C SER A 378 -8.07 -1.99 3.95
N LEU A 379 -8.30 -0.95 3.15
CA LEU A 379 -9.62 -0.29 3.10
C LEU A 379 -10.74 -1.25 2.70
N SER A 380 -10.44 -2.21 1.81
CA SER A 380 -11.35 -3.28 1.37
C SER A 380 -11.66 -4.34 2.44
N GLU A 381 -10.87 -4.40 3.52
CA GLU A 381 -10.99 -5.38 4.61
C GLU A 381 -11.66 -4.79 5.86
N ILE A 382 -11.98 -3.49 5.85
CA ILE A 382 -12.79 -2.83 6.88
C ILE A 382 -14.14 -3.57 7.01
N PRO A 383 -14.75 -3.67 8.21
CA PRO A 383 -16.02 -4.37 8.36
C PRO A 383 -17.13 -3.80 7.46
N GLU A 384 -17.90 -4.71 6.85
CA GLU A 384 -18.86 -4.41 5.78
C GLU A 384 -19.88 -3.31 6.09
N THR A 385 -20.31 -3.20 7.35
CA THR A 385 -21.35 -2.26 7.78
C THR A 385 -20.81 -1.14 8.67
N SER A 386 -19.52 -0.83 8.56
CA SER A 386 -18.92 0.27 9.33
C SER A 386 -19.35 1.63 8.82
N ASP A 387 -19.60 2.53 9.76
CA ASP A 387 -19.62 3.97 9.54
C ASP A 387 -18.17 4.48 9.53
N ILE A 388 -17.75 5.11 8.44
CA ILE A 388 -16.37 5.51 8.20
C ILE A 388 -16.23 6.99 8.52
N LYS A 389 -15.24 7.31 9.37
CA LYS A 389 -14.75 8.67 9.56
C LYS A 389 -13.42 8.86 8.85
N LEU A 390 -13.45 9.56 7.72
CA LEU A 390 -12.28 9.94 6.94
C LEU A 390 -11.65 11.19 7.54
N VAL A 391 -10.34 11.16 7.78
CA VAL A 391 -9.59 12.27 8.37
C VAL A 391 -8.38 12.57 7.49
N PHE A 392 -8.43 13.67 6.76
CA PHE A 392 -7.32 14.15 5.93
C PHE A 392 -6.41 15.03 6.78
N ASN A 393 -5.12 14.72 6.81
CA ASN A 393 -4.12 15.43 7.60
C ASN A 393 -3.00 15.97 6.70
N GLY A 394 -2.84 17.28 6.73
CA GLY A 394 -1.86 18.04 5.96
C GLY A 394 -1.96 19.53 6.26
N HIS A 395 -0.94 20.30 5.91
CA HIS A 395 -0.88 21.74 6.04
C HIS A 395 -2.03 22.41 5.28
N GLY A 396 -2.44 23.58 5.76
CA GLY A 396 -3.30 24.47 4.99
C GLY A 396 -2.50 25.64 4.42
N ASP A 397 -3.06 26.33 3.42
CA ASP A 397 -2.42 27.54 2.88
C ASP A 397 -2.69 28.76 3.77
N ASP A 398 -1.66 29.18 4.51
CA ASP A 398 -1.66 30.37 5.36
C ASP A 398 -1.77 31.70 4.59
N LYS A 399 -1.68 31.68 3.24
CA LYS A 399 -1.70 32.89 2.40
C LYS A 399 -3.07 33.28 1.87
N GLY A 400 -4.09 32.44 2.08
CA GLY A 400 -5.51 32.81 1.87
C GLY A 400 -5.91 33.17 0.43
N LEU A 401 -5.09 32.86 -0.58
CA LEU A 401 -5.38 33.16 -1.98
C LEU A 401 -6.09 32.00 -2.67
N GLU A 402 -5.75 30.75 -2.31
CA GLU A 402 -6.46 29.54 -2.69
C GLU A 402 -6.61 28.67 -1.44
N THR A 403 -7.83 28.44 -0.94
CA THR A 403 -8.02 27.54 0.21
C THR A 403 -7.66 26.11 -0.22
N THR A 404 -6.44 25.70 0.09
CA THR A 404 -5.89 24.39 -0.25
C THR A 404 -5.34 23.71 1.00
N THR A 405 -5.26 22.37 0.95
CA THR A 405 -4.58 21.55 1.96
C THR A 405 -3.56 20.66 1.29
N ALA A 406 -2.28 20.75 1.66
CA ALA A 406 -1.17 20.10 0.95
C ALA A 406 -1.23 20.33 -0.59
N ASP A 407 -1.42 21.60 -1.00
CA ASP A 407 -1.67 22.05 -2.38
C ASP A 407 -2.90 21.43 -3.09
N ARG A 408 -3.81 20.77 -2.38
CA ARG A 408 -5.05 20.23 -2.93
C ARG A 408 -6.21 21.19 -2.75
N THR A 409 -6.92 21.48 -3.82
CA THR A 409 -8.18 22.22 -3.78
C THR A 409 -9.30 21.35 -3.21
N TYR A 410 -10.44 21.95 -2.88
CA TYR A 410 -11.62 21.18 -2.48
C TYR A 410 -12.08 20.17 -3.54
N ARG A 411 -11.80 20.42 -4.83
CA ARG A 411 -12.16 19.51 -5.94
C ARG A 411 -11.28 18.28 -5.95
N ASP A 412 -9.98 18.46 -5.70
CA ASP A 412 -9.03 17.35 -5.62
C ASP A 412 -9.42 16.43 -4.44
N ILE A 413 -9.73 17.01 -3.28
CA ILE A 413 -10.23 16.25 -2.13
C ILE A 413 -11.54 15.51 -2.41
N VAL A 414 -12.49 16.11 -3.16
CA VAL A 414 -13.71 15.42 -3.59
C VAL A 414 -13.36 14.21 -4.46
N ASN A 415 -12.45 14.36 -5.42
CA ASN A 415 -12.01 13.26 -6.30
C ASN A 415 -11.30 12.15 -5.51
N ASP A 416 -10.44 12.52 -4.56
CA ASP A 416 -9.76 11.56 -3.68
C ASP A 416 -10.78 10.73 -2.88
N ILE A 417 -11.79 11.38 -2.29
CA ILE A 417 -12.84 10.69 -1.52
C ILE A 417 -13.73 9.80 -2.39
N VAL A 418 -14.10 10.27 -3.59
CA VAL A 418 -14.87 9.47 -4.56
C VAL A 418 -14.08 8.23 -4.96
N THR A 419 -12.78 8.36 -5.18
CA THR A 419 -11.90 7.23 -5.50
C THR A 419 -11.80 6.26 -4.32
N LEU A 420 -11.56 6.77 -3.10
CA LEU A 420 -11.53 5.96 -1.87
C LEU A 420 -12.85 5.24 -1.61
N ARG A 421 -14.01 5.80 -2.03
CA ARG A 421 -15.32 5.17 -1.83
C ARG A 421 -15.42 3.81 -2.51
N GLU A 422 -14.75 3.63 -3.65
CA GLU A 422 -14.70 2.38 -4.41
C GLU A 422 -13.84 1.31 -3.72
N ASP A 423 -12.87 1.73 -2.90
CA ASP A 423 -11.98 0.85 -2.15
C ASP A 423 -12.58 0.39 -0.82
N PHE A 424 -13.62 1.07 -0.34
CA PHE A 424 -14.37 0.68 0.85
C PHE A 424 -15.39 -0.43 0.59
N PRO A 425 -15.78 -1.19 1.64
CA PRO A 425 -16.86 -2.16 1.54
C PRO A 425 -18.14 -1.54 0.97
N LYS A 426 -18.92 -2.35 0.26
CA LYS A 426 -20.07 -1.81 -0.49
C LYS A 426 -21.16 -1.26 0.45
N ASN A 427 -21.32 -1.88 1.62
CA ASN A 427 -22.33 -1.52 2.59
C ASN A 427 -21.83 -0.56 3.69
N SER A 428 -20.58 -0.12 3.63
CA SER A 428 -20.07 0.89 4.55
C SER A 428 -20.60 2.27 4.18
N THR A 429 -20.66 3.17 5.15
CA THR A 429 -21.09 4.55 4.94
C THR A 429 -19.93 5.49 5.22
N ILE A 430 -19.80 6.60 4.49
CA ILE A 430 -18.88 7.68 4.89
C ILE A 430 -19.70 8.64 5.75
N GLU A 431 -19.76 8.39 7.04
CA GLU A 431 -20.55 9.19 7.99
C GLU A 431 -19.96 10.61 8.15
N LYS A 432 -18.64 10.74 8.06
CA LYS A 432 -17.99 12.04 8.20
C LYS A 432 -16.63 12.14 7.50
N VAL A 433 -16.35 13.33 6.97
CA VAL A 433 -15.03 13.75 6.51
C VAL A 433 -14.50 14.92 7.36
N SER A 434 -13.26 14.82 7.82
CA SER A 434 -12.61 15.83 8.65
C SER A 434 -11.30 16.28 8.01
N MET A 435 -11.23 17.55 7.63
CA MET A 435 -9.99 18.19 7.19
C MET A 435 -9.24 18.70 8.42
N VAL A 436 -7.99 18.26 8.55
CA VAL A 436 -7.05 18.61 9.62
C VAL A 436 -5.88 19.32 8.98
N GLY A 437 -6.10 20.60 8.69
CA GLY A 437 -5.09 21.54 8.21
C GLY A 437 -5.43 22.94 8.71
N CYS A 438 -4.40 23.77 8.88
CA CYS A 438 -4.53 25.11 9.41
C CYS A 438 -5.40 25.98 8.50
N SER A 439 -6.24 26.83 9.09
CA SER A 439 -6.80 28.02 8.41
C SER A 439 -7.52 27.79 7.06
N LEU A 440 -8.06 26.59 6.81
CA LEU A 440 -8.73 26.22 5.53
C LEU A 440 -10.01 27.02 5.23
N GLY A 441 -10.53 27.74 6.23
CA GLY A 441 -11.75 28.52 6.09
C GLY A 441 -13.03 27.68 6.03
N PRO A 442 -14.20 28.35 6.08
CA PRO A 442 -15.50 27.68 6.11
C PRO A 442 -15.96 27.16 4.75
N ASP A 443 -15.51 27.79 3.65
CA ASP A 443 -15.98 27.47 2.31
C ASP A 443 -15.34 26.20 1.75
N PHE A 444 -14.11 25.85 2.16
CA PHE A 444 -13.45 24.62 1.73
C PHE A 444 -14.28 23.37 2.04
N SER A 445 -14.68 23.21 3.30
CA SER A 445 -15.51 22.08 3.75
C SER A 445 -16.94 22.15 3.22
N LYS A 446 -17.50 23.36 3.03
CA LYS A 446 -18.82 23.55 2.42
C LYS A 446 -18.84 23.10 0.95
N ASN A 447 -17.84 23.51 0.17
CA ASN A 447 -17.72 23.17 -1.25
C ASN A 447 -17.40 21.68 -1.43
N THR A 448 -16.57 21.11 -0.55
CA THR A 448 -16.32 19.67 -0.49
C THR A 448 -17.64 18.91 -0.25
N LEU A 449 -18.44 19.31 0.75
CA LEU A 449 -19.73 18.68 1.03
C LEU A 449 -20.67 18.68 -0.18
N ILE A 450 -20.76 19.82 -0.89
CA ILE A 450 -21.59 19.94 -2.09
C ILE A 450 -21.09 19.00 -3.19
N GLY A 451 -19.78 19.01 -3.46
CA GLY A 451 -19.17 18.15 -4.48
C GLY A 451 -19.33 16.65 -4.17
N LEU A 452 -19.25 16.25 -2.90
CA LEU A 452 -19.53 14.87 -2.48
C LEU A 452 -20.97 14.47 -2.75
N LYS A 453 -21.95 15.35 -2.45
CA LYS A 453 -23.36 15.07 -2.74
C LYS A 453 -23.64 14.96 -4.23
N GLU A 454 -22.99 15.79 -5.07
CA GLU A 454 -23.08 15.69 -6.53
C GLU A 454 -22.58 14.33 -7.06
N ASN A 455 -21.67 13.69 -6.33
CA ASN A 455 -21.16 12.34 -6.60
C ASN A 455 -21.87 11.23 -5.80
N GLY A 456 -23.06 11.51 -5.24
CA GLY A 456 -23.88 10.50 -4.55
C GLY A 456 -23.40 10.12 -3.14
N ILE A 457 -22.44 10.85 -2.56
CA ILE A 457 -21.94 10.64 -1.20
C ILE A 457 -22.58 11.67 -0.27
N GLU A 458 -23.60 11.26 0.49
CA GLU A 458 -24.21 12.10 1.51
C GLU A 458 -23.50 11.91 2.86
N THR A 459 -22.89 12.98 3.38
CA THR A 459 -22.03 12.94 4.57
C THR A 459 -22.04 14.29 5.31
N LYS A 460 -21.18 14.44 6.32
CA LYS A 460 -20.85 15.70 6.99
C LYS A 460 -19.38 16.03 6.77
N VAL A 461 -19.06 17.29 6.51
CA VAL A 461 -17.66 17.72 6.28
C VAL A 461 -17.26 18.83 7.26
N SER A 462 -16.12 18.67 7.91
CA SER A 462 -15.54 19.71 8.80
C SER A 462 -14.17 20.18 8.33
N SER A 463 -13.90 21.47 8.56
CA SER A 463 -12.56 22.08 8.43
C SER A 463 -12.21 22.84 9.71
N ARG A 464 -10.93 23.22 9.84
CA ARG A 464 -10.44 24.11 10.90
C ARG A 464 -10.26 25.51 10.34
N LEU A 465 -10.56 26.50 11.19
CA LEU A 465 -10.57 27.91 10.82
C LEU A 465 -9.32 28.67 11.27
N TYR A 466 -8.56 28.09 12.20
CA TYR A 466 -7.31 28.62 12.74
C TYR A 466 -6.25 27.53 12.71
N ASP A 467 -5.07 27.85 13.25
CA ASP A 467 -3.94 26.94 13.36
C ASP A 467 -4.30 25.69 14.15
N VAL A 468 -3.76 24.56 13.72
CA VAL A 468 -4.07 23.24 14.27
C VAL A 468 -2.79 22.62 14.78
N SER A 469 -2.82 22.11 16.00
CA SER A 469 -1.76 21.30 16.57
C SER A 469 -2.31 19.95 17.03
N ILE A 470 -1.46 18.94 16.98
CA ILE A 470 -1.77 17.57 17.40
C ILE A 470 -0.76 17.20 18.48
N ASP A 471 -1.24 16.78 19.66
CA ASP A 471 -0.37 16.28 20.72
C ASP A 471 0.12 14.88 20.35
N ASP A 472 1.43 14.80 20.09
CA ASP A 472 2.21 13.62 19.71
C ASP A 472 1.88 12.37 20.53
N GLN A 473 1.64 12.54 21.83
CA GLN A 473 1.41 11.41 22.73
C GLN A 473 -0.05 10.96 22.76
N SER A 474 -1.01 11.88 22.68
CA SER A 474 -2.45 11.56 22.87
C SER A 474 -3.28 11.53 21.59
N GLY A 475 -2.74 12.02 20.47
CA GLY A 475 -3.49 12.21 19.23
C GLY A 475 -4.64 13.22 19.36
N ARG A 476 -4.63 14.06 20.41
CA ARG A 476 -5.63 15.11 20.61
C ARG A 476 -5.34 16.29 19.69
N ARG A 477 -6.41 16.84 19.14
CA ARG A 477 -6.36 18.00 18.25
C ARG A 477 -6.70 19.25 19.03
N PHE A 478 -5.91 20.28 18.83
CA PHE A 478 -6.13 21.62 19.35
C PHE A 478 -6.28 22.58 18.16
N THR A 479 -7.04 23.64 18.36
CA THR A 479 -7.16 24.72 17.38
C THR A 479 -6.86 26.01 18.10
N ASP A 480 -5.84 26.72 17.63
CA ASP A 480 -5.29 27.89 18.33
C ASP A 480 -4.85 27.54 19.78
N ASN A 481 -4.34 26.31 20.00
CA ASN A 481 -4.01 25.69 21.30
C ASN A 481 -5.16 25.62 22.31
N ALA A 482 -6.38 25.83 21.85
CA ALA A 482 -7.58 25.58 22.58
C ALA A 482 -8.15 24.20 22.20
N TYR A 483 -8.57 23.45 23.22
CA TYR A 483 -9.29 22.20 23.01
C TYR A 483 -10.78 22.50 22.87
N HIS A 484 -11.42 21.89 21.87
CA HIS A 484 -12.86 22.04 21.65
C HIS A 484 -13.32 23.50 21.44
N LEU A 485 -12.47 24.35 20.87
CA LEU A 485 -12.86 25.70 20.48
C LEU A 485 -13.95 25.64 19.39
N GLU A 486 -15.15 26.14 19.70
CA GLU A 486 -16.31 26.03 18.80
C GLU A 486 -16.17 26.96 17.59
N GLU A 487 -15.62 28.15 17.79
CA GLU A 487 -15.33 29.12 16.73
C GLU A 487 -14.17 28.71 15.84
N GLY A 488 -13.29 27.82 16.29
CA GLY A 488 -12.15 27.30 15.50
C GLY A 488 -12.50 26.18 14.52
N LYS A 489 -13.74 25.68 14.55
CA LYS A 489 -14.19 24.55 13.72
C LYS A 489 -15.53 24.83 13.07
N VAL A 490 -15.68 24.40 11.82
CA VAL A 490 -16.99 24.33 11.17
C VAL A 490 -17.35 22.88 10.86
N LEU A 491 -18.64 22.58 10.91
CA LEU A 491 -19.20 21.33 10.42
C LEU A 491 -20.37 21.68 9.51
N TRP A 492 -20.32 21.20 8.28
CA TRP A 492 -21.40 21.32 7.32
C TRP A 492 -22.09 19.97 7.14
N GLY A 493 -23.40 20.01 6.98
CA GLY A 493 -24.21 18.86 6.58
C GLY A 493 -25.54 19.32 5.98
N TYR A 494 -26.35 18.37 5.53
CA TYR A 494 -27.69 18.67 5.03
C TYR A 494 -28.71 18.58 6.17
N LYS A 495 -29.50 19.64 6.34
CA LYS A 495 -30.67 19.67 7.21
C LYS A 495 -31.86 20.08 6.37
N GLU A 496 -32.91 19.25 6.34
CA GLU A 496 -34.11 19.47 5.51
C GLU A 496 -33.76 19.72 4.02
N GLY A 497 -32.78 18.97 3.51
CA GLY A 497 -32.32 19.07 2.12
C GLY A 497 -31.46 20.29 1.79
N LYS A 498 -31.16 21.17 2.76
CA LYS A 498 -30.32 22.37 2.56
C LYS A 498 -28.98 22.26 3.28
N VAL A 499 -27.93 22.74 2.64
CA VAL A 499 -26.60 22.90 3.27
C VAL A 499 -26.74 23.81 4.48
N SER A 500 -26.38 23.31 5.65
CA SER A 500 -26.54 23.98 6.94
C SER A 500 -25.31 23.78 7.80
N ARG A 501 -24.95 24.82 8.57
CA ARG A 501 -23.91 24.71 9.60
C ARG A 501 -24.49 23.95 10.79
N LEU A 502 -23.78 22.92 11.23
CA LEU A 502 -24.13 22.08 12.37
C LEU A 502 -23.27 22.44 13.59
N ASP A 503 -23.63 21.92 14.77
CA ASP A 503 -22.76 21.99 15.95
C ASP A 503 -21.40 21.36 15.60
N PRO A 504 -20.27 22.08 15.77
CA PRO A 504 -18.95 21.64 15.32
C PRO A 504 -18.51 20.28 15.89
N TYR A 505 -18.97 19.90 17.09
CA TYR A 505 -18.58 18.69 17.80
C TYR A 505 -19.74 17.72 18.00
N SER A 506 -20.85 17.90 17.29
CA SER A 506 -21.98 16.95 17.28
C SER A 506 -21.64 15.54 16.81
N ASP A 507 -20.46 15.34 16.22
CA ASP A 507 -19.98 14.02 15.81
C ASP A 507 -19.34 13.20 16.94
N GLU A 508 -19.18 13.80 18.11
CA GLU A 508 -18.70 13.07 19.27
C GLU A 508 -19.83 12.22 19.85
N HIS A 509 -19.73 10.92 19.62
CA HIS A 509 -20.67 9.96 20.16
C HIS A 509 -20.37 9.71 21.64
N TYR A 510 -21.43 9.66 22.44
CA TYR A 510 -21.45 9.41 23.88
C TYR A 510 -22.51 8.36 24.18
N HIS A 511 -22.22 7.46 25.11
CA HIS A 511 -23.17 6.42 25.52
C HIS A 511 -24.31 7.00 26.34
N VAL A 512 -24.03 8.03 27.13
CA VAL A 512 -24.97 8.74 28.01
C VAL A 512 -24.46 10.15 28.27
N VAL A 513 -25.41 11.08 28.43
CA VAL A 513 -25.14 12.45 28.90
C VAL A 513 -25.72 12.63 30.29
N ILE A 514 -24.87 13.08 31.21
CA ILE A 514 -25.20 13.44 32.58
C ILE A 514 -25.39 14.96 32.67
N SER A 515 -26.47 15.39 33.28
CA SER A 515 -26.68 16.78 33.71
C SER A 515 -27.07 16.84 35.18
N ILE A 516 -26.89 18.01 35.80
CA ILE A 516 -27.22 18.25 37.20
C ILE A 516 -28.49 19.11 37.25
N ALA A 517 -29.52 18.63 37.94
CA ALA A 517 -30.77 19.36 38.14
C ALA A 517 -30.57 20.59 39.06
N GLU A 518 -31.55 21.50 39.09
CA GLU A 518 -31.53 22.66 39.98
C GLU A 518 -31.43 22.28 41.47
N ASP A 519 -31.94 21.11 41.86
CA ASP A 519 -31.85 20.57 43.22
C ASP A 519 -30.56 19.77 43.49
N GLY A 520 -29.64 19.71 42.52
CA GLY A 520 -28.39 18.97 42.58
C GLY A 520 -28.49 17.49 42.17
N SER A 521 -29.68 16.98 41.83
CA SER A 521 -29.86 15.57 41.50
C SER A 521 -29.33 15.17 40.12
N LEU A 522 -28.94 13.89 40.00
CA LEU A 522 -28.49 13.25 38.76
C LEU A 522 -29.62 13.21 37.71
N GLN A 523 -29.36 13.73 36.51
CA GLN A 523 -30.22 13.58 35.34
C GLN A 523 -29.49 12.91 34.18
N LEU A 524 -30.20 12.05 33.45
CA LEU A 524 -29.68 11.30 32.30
C LEU A 524 -30.50 11.59 31.04
N ASP A 525 -29.86 11.65 29.88
CA ASP A 525 -30.53 11.78 28.57
C ASP A 525 -31.25 10.50 28.11
N ARG A 526 -31.07 9.39 28.83
CA ARG A 526 -31.65 8.07 28.53
C ARG A 526 -31.72 7.18 29.78
N PRO A 527 -32.51 6.09 29.75
CA PRO A 527 -32.59 5.14 30.86
C PRO A 527 -31.26 4.45 31.16
N ILE A 528 -30.92 4.32 32.44
CA ILE A 528 -29.66 3.73 32.90
C ILE A 528 -29.58 2.22 32.66
N GLU A 529 -30.73 1.54 32.63
CA GLU A 529 -30.84 0.09 32.42
C GLU A 529 -30.42 -0.36 31.01
N ASN A 530 -30.33 0.58 30.08
CA ASN A 530 -29.93 0.32 28.69
C ASN A 530 -28.41 0.40 28.48
N LEU A 531 -27.64 0.81 29.50
CA LEU A 531 -26.19 0.99 29.39
C LEU A 531 -25.46 -0.34 29.61
N LYS A 532 -24.47 -0.64 28.76
CA LYS A 532 -23.68 -1.87 28.80
C LYS A 532 -22.24 -1.63 28.36
N GLY A 533 -21.31 -2.41 28.90
CA GLY A 533 -19.90 -2.40 28.54
C GLY A 533 -19.15 -1.15 29.01
N ASP A 534 -18.12 -0.80 28.25
CA ASP A 534 -17.23 0.31 28.53
C ASP A 534 -17.84 1.64 28.05
N LEU A 535 -18.27 2.45 29.00
CA LEU A 535 -19.02 3.68 28.74
C LEU A 535 -18.09 4.88 28.54
N LYS A 536 -18.39 5.62 27.47
CA LYS A 536 -17.98 7.01 27.27
C LYS A 536 -19.12 7.96 27.65
N VAL A 537 -18.92 8.70 28.74
CA VAL A 537 -19.91 9.55 29.40
C VAL A 537 -19.63 11.01 29.09
N ARG A 538 -20.66 11.78 28.74
CA ARG A 538 -20.57 13.24 28.73
C ARG A 538 -21.18 13.81 30.00
N VAL A 539 -20.57 14.82 30.60
CA VAL A 539 -21.10 15.51 31.78
C VAL A 539 -21.24 16.99 31.49
N ILE A 540 -22.40 17.57 31.79
CA ILE A 540 -22.59 19.02 31.87
C ILE A 540 -22.34 19.42 33.32
N ALA A 541 -21.23 20.10 33.58
CA ALA A 541 -20.75 20.35 34.94
C ALA A 541 -21.59 21.40 35.68
N GLY A 542 -21.77 21.17 36.99
CA GLY A 542 -22.03 22.20 37.99
C GLY A 542 -20.74 22.54 38.72
N SER A 543 -20.81 22.84 40.03
CA SER A 543 -19.59 22.92 40.85
C SER A 543 -18.81 21.61 40.82
N PHE A 544 -17.54 21.63 41.20
CA PHE A 544 -16.73 20.42 41.28
C PHE A 544 -17.35 19.40 42.25
N GLU A 545 -17.82 19.86 43.41
CA GLU A 545 -18.43 19.02 44.45
C GLU A 545 -19.71 18.35 43.93
N GLN A 546 -20.61 19.13 43.31
CA GLN A 546 -21.85 18.62 42.73
C GLN A 546 -21.56 17.58 41.65
N THR A 547 -20.61 17.87 40.77
CA THR A 547 -20.25 16.98 39.66
C THR A 547 -19.60 15.69 40.16
N SER A 548 -18.75 15.78 41.18
CA SER A 548 -18.13 14.62 41.83
C SER A 548 -19.16 13.73 42.54
N GLU A 549 -20.15 14.32 43.23
CA GLU A 549 -21.25 13.59 43.86
C GLU A 549 -22.09 12.86 42.82
N VAL A 550 -22.55 13.56 41.78
CA VAL A 550 -23.36 12.99 40.70
C VAL A 550 -22.63 11.86 39.95
N LEU A 551 -21.32 11.97 39.73
CA LEU A 551 -20.51 10.91 39.14
C LEU A 551 -20.38 9.68 40.05
N SER A 552 -20.30 9.89 41.36
CA SER A 552 -20.30 8.79 42.35
C SER A 552 -21.64 8.07 42.37
N ASP A 553 -22.73 8.84 42.39
CA ASP A 553 -24.10 8.32 42.35
C ASP A 553 -24.36 7.53 41.08
N PHE A 554 -23.94 8.07 39.93
CA PHE A 554 -24.05 7.38 38.65
C PHE A 554 -23.25 6.07 38.67
N LYS A 555 -22.00 6.08 39.14
CA LYS A 555 -21.18 4.87 39.30
C LYS A 555 -21.87 3.80 40.16
N GLY A 556 -22.50 4.21 41.26
CA GLY A 556 -23.22 3.30 42.16
C GLY A 556 -24.50 2.71 41.59
N GLN A 557 -25.08 3.34 40.56
CA GLN A 557 -26.33 2.92 39.92
C GLN A 557 -26.11 2.16 38.59
N LEU A 558 -24.88 2.02 38.12
CA LEU A 558 -24.59 1.33 36.86
C LEU A 558 -24.98 -0.16 36.89
N PRO A 559 -25.51 -0.71 35.78
CA PRO A 559 -25.66 -2.15 35.61
C PRO A 559 -24.35 -2.91 35.84
N ALA A 560 -24.45 -4.16 36.28
CA ALA A 560 -23.27 -4.98 36.64
C ALA A 560 -22.31 -5.24 35.47
N ASP A 561 -22.78 -5.17 34.24
CA ASP A 561 -22.00 -5.33 33.00
C ASP A 561 -21.58 -3.99 32.37
N ALA A 562 -21.76 -2.86 33.07
CA ALA A 562 -21.38 -1.53 32.61
C ALA A 562 -20.30 -0.90 33.51
N SER A 563 -19.36 -0.18 32.91
CA SER A 563 -18.34 0.58 33.64
C SER A 563 -18.00 1.87 32.93
N MET A 564 -17.67 2.94 33.67
CA MET A 564 -17.15 4.15 33.05
C MET A 564 -15.70 3.93 32.64
N LYS A 565 -15.38 4.18 31.37
CA LYS A 565 -13.99 4.21 30.90
C LYS A 565 -13.52 5.59 30.52
N GLN A 566 -14.42 6.43 30.01
CA GLN A 566 -14.09 7.78 29.59
C GLN A 566 -15.16 8.76 30.03
N ILE A 567 -14.73 9.90 30.55
CA ILE A 567 -15.60 10.97 31.01
C ILE A 567 -15.14 12.26 30.35
N SER A 568 -16.03 12.86 29.53
CA SER A 568 -15.86 14.19 28.95
C SER A 568 -16.74 15.19 29.68
N ILE A 569 -16.14 16.11 30.41
CA ILE A 569 -16.81 17.10 31.25
C ILE A 569 -16.80 18.45 30.55
N LYS A 570 -17.98 18.91 30.17
CA LYS A 570 -18.23 20.22 29.58
C LYS A 570 -18.45 21.22 30.72
N LEU A 571 -17.51 22.13 30.90
CA LEU A 571 -17.57 23.19 31.91
C LEU A 571 -18.48 24.35 31.44
N GLY A 572 -19.09 25.00 32.43
CA GLY A 572 -19.95 26.17 32.25
C GLY A 572 -19.29 27.45 32.78
N GLU A 573 -20.10 28.46 33.11
CA GLU A 573 -19.63 29.70 33.74
C GLU A 573 -19.79 29.65 35.27
N GLY A 574 -19.19 30.62 35.97
CA GLY A 574 -19.34 30.76 37.42
C GLY A 574 -18.67 29.62 38.19
N GLU A 575 -19.43 28.94 39.04
CA GLU A 575 -18.92 27.81 39.84
C GLU A 575 -18.60 26.56 38.99
N ALA A 576 -19.16 26.49 37.77
CA ALA A 576 -18.87 25.40 36.83
C ALA A 576 -17.60 25.62 35.99
N ASP A 577 -16.98 26.81 36.05
CA ASP A 577 -15.67 27.06 35.42
C ASP A 577 -14.55 26.71 36.40
N TRP A 578 -14.21 25.43 36.48
CA TRP A 578 -13.22 24.96 37.46
C TRP A 578 -11.83 25.53 37.20
N TYR A 579 -11.52 25.92 35.97
CA TYR A 579 -10.26 26.60 35.65
C TYR A 579 -10.26 28.01 36.25
N ALA A 580 -11.34 28.78 36.11
CA ALA A 580 -11.43 30.12 36.72
C ALA A 580 -11.26 30.10 38.25
N GLN A 581 -11.70 29.03 38.90
CA GLN A 581 -11.68 28.89 40.36
C GLN A 581 -10.34 28.39 40.91
N ASN A 582 -9.41 27.93 40.06
CA ASN A 582 -8.21 27.21 40.48
C ASN A 582 -6.98 27.61 39.66
N ASP A 583 -5.79 27.54 40.26
CA ASP A 583 -4.56 27.54 39.45
C ASP A 583 -4.44 26.22 38.65
N ALA A 584 -3.57 26.22 37.63
CA ALA A 584 -3.41 25.06 36.74
C ALA A 584 -3.09 23.76 37.48
N ARG A 585 -2.36 23.84 38.59
CA ARG A 585 -1.97 22.66 39.40
C ARG A 585 -3.14 22.13 40.21
N SER A 586 -3.91 23.02 40.83
CA SER A 586 -5.09 22.68 41.62
C SER A 586 -6.17 22.10 40.71
N TYR A 587 -6.35 22.69 39.52
CA TYR A 587 -7.23 22.16 38.49
C TYR A 587 -6.79 20.76 38.00
N ALA A 588 -5.49 20.53 37.77
CA ALA A 588 -4.97 19.19 37.49
C ALA A 588 -5.32 18.17 38.60
N GLY A 589 -5.23 18.60 39.87
CA GLY A 589 -5.59 17.79 41.04
C GLY A 589 -7.07 17.40 41.10
N LEU A 590 -7.97 18.28 40.63
CA LEU A 590 -9.40 17.96 40.50
C LEU A 590 -9.63 16.81 39.52
N ILE A 591 -8.93 16.82 38.38
CA ILE A 591 -9.05 15.79 37.35
C ILE A 591 -8.47 14.45 37.81
N ASP A 592 -7.32 14.47 38.48
CA ASP A 592 -6.74 13.27 39.12
C ASP A 592 -7.72 12.66 40.14
N THR A 593 -8.34 13.50 40.97
CA THR A 593 -9.33 13.07 41.97
C THR A 593 -10.52 12.38 41.30
N LEU A 594 -11.10 12.98 40.27
CA LEU A 594 -12.23 12.39 39.53
C LEU A 594 -11.85 11.08 38.85
N SER A 595 -10.68 11.01 38.22
CA SER A 595 -10.22 9.79 37.56
C SER A 595 -10.08 8.64 38.55
N ARG A 596 -9.43 8.86 39.70
CA ARG A 596 -9.29 7.83 40.74
C ARG A 596 -10.62 7.40 41.36
N GLN A 597 -11.52 8.35 41.57
CA GLN A 597 -12.86 8.08 42.12
C GLN A 597 -13.71 7.24 41.15
N THR A 598 -13.62 7.54 39.86
CA THR A 598 -14.45 6.91 38.81
C THR A 598 -13.82 5.66 38.21
N ASP A 599 -12.50 5.48 38.30
CA ASP A 599 -11.70 4.47 37.59
C ASP A 599 -11.80 4.64 36.05
N ALA A 600 -11.74 5.89 35.59
CA ALA A 600 -11.92 6.27 34.19
C ALA A 600 -10.92 7.34 33.75
N ASP A 601 -10.69 7.44 32.44
CA ASP A 601 -10.02 8.60 31.86
C ASP A 601 -10.94 9.82 31.97
N VAL A 602 -10.39 10.95 32.39
CA VAL A 602 -11.16 12.18 32.59
C VAL A 602 -10.58 13.29 31.73
N LEU A 603 -11.47 13.94 30.99
CA LEU A 603 -11.22 15.14 30.21
C LEU A 603 -12.23 16.18 30.64
N SER A 604 -11.78 17.38 31.01
CA SER A 604 -12.63 18.54 31.18
C SER A 604 -12.23 19.64 30.21
N TYR A 605 -13.21 20.42 29.74
CA TYR A 605 -12.95 21.54 28.85
C TYR A 605 -14.01 22.63 29.00
N SER A 606 -13.58 23.88 28.87
CA SER A 606 -14.48 25.05 28.90
C SER A 606 -14.87 25.48 27.50
N ILE A 607 -16.15 25.80 27.33
CA ILE A 607 -16.74 26.23 26.05
C ILE A 607 -17.16 27.70 26.04
N SER A 608 -17.07 28.40 27.17
CA SER A 608 -17.58 29.76 27.34
C SER A 608 -16.75 30.55 28.35
N GLY A 609 -17.04 31.84 28.49
CA GLY A 609 -16.31 32.73 29.38
C GLY A 609 -14.88 33.04 28.91
N SER A 610 -14.08 33.60 29.83
CA SER A 610 -12.69 33.99 29.56
C SER A 610 -11.74 32.80 29.39
N ASN A 611 -12.12 31.61 29.88
CA ASN A 611 -11.31 30.40 29.80
C ASN A 611 -11.78 29.44 28.71
N ARG A 612 -12.62 29.89 27.76
CA ARG A 612 -13.05 29.04 26.63
C ARG A 612 -11.84 28.41 25.94
N GLY A 613 -11.96 27.13 25.59
CA GLY A 613 -10.85 26.38 24.99
C GLY A 613 -9.85 25.81 26.00
N SER A 614 -9.91 26.23 27.28
CA SER A 614 -9.10 25.62 28.33
C SER A 614 -9.55 24.19 28.59
N PHE A 615 -8.60 23.36 28.99
CA PHE A 615 -8.84 21.94 29.20
C PHE A 615 -7.91 21.35 30.24
N ALA A 616 -8.32 20.19 30.74
CA ALA A 616 -7.43 19.29 31.44
C ALA A 616 -7.78 17.85 31.09
N TYR A 617 -6.77 17.00 30.91
CA TYR A 617 -6.99 15.57 30.73
C TYR A 617 -6.01 14.74 31.54
N TYR A 618 -6.50 13.61 32.05
CA TYR A 618 -5.71 12.59 32.71
C TYR A 618 -6.23 11.22 32.26
N TYR A 619 -5.30 10.37 31.86
CA TYR A 619 -5.59 8.98 31.53
C TYR A 619 -5.16 8.12 32.71
N LYS A 620 -6.01 7.18 33.11
CA LYS A 620 -5.84 6.48 34.39
C LYS A 620 -4.51 5.72 34.52
N ASP A 621 -4.02 5.21 33.38
CA ASP A 621 -2.77 4.44 33.27
C ASP A 621 -1.59 5.29 32.76
N ASN A 622 -1.79 6.61 32.62
CA ASN A 622 -0.76 7.55 32.22
C ASN A 622 -0.13 8.20 33.47
N ASP A 623 1.13 8.56 33.37
CA ASP A 623 1.90 9.14 34.45
C ASP A 623 1.78 10.67 34.53
N ARG A 624 0.88 11.29 33.76
CA ARG A 624 0.76 12.75 33.73
C ARG A 624 -0.66 13.27 33.53
N THR A 625 -0.91 14.45 34.10
CA THR A 625 -2.10 15.28 33.83
C THR A 625 -1.68 16.46 32.96
N HIS A 626 -2.36 16.66 31.83
CA HIS A 626 -2.14 17.83 30.98
C HIS A 626 -3.21 18.88 31.27
N VAL A 627 -2.81 20.15 31.37
CA VAL A 627 -3.70 21.30 31.55
C VAL A 627 -3.29 22.39 30.56
N GLY A 628 -4.20 23.02 29.84
CA GLY A 628 -3.82 24.05 28.88
C GLY A 628 -4.98 24.88 28.35
N GLY A 629 -4.71 25.64 27.28
CA GLY A 629 -5.71 26.43 26.56
C GLY A 629 -6.06 27.76 27.22
N THR A 630 -5.09 28.41 27.89
CA THR A 630 -5.26 29.78 28.40
C THR A 630 -4.19 30.72 27.88
N THR A 631 -4.62 31.96 27.61
CA THR A 631 -3.75 33.05 27.19
C THR A 631 -3.33 33.86 28.42
N GLY A 632 -2.03 33.94 28.67
CA GLY A 632 -1.45 34.80 29.69
C GLY A 632 -1.60 36.28 29.36
N THR A 633 -1.29 37.12 30.34
CA THR A 633 -1.38 38.58 30.20
C THR A 633 -0.39 39.17 29.19
N ASP A 634 0.64 38.42 28.85
CA ASP A 634 1.63 38.70 27.81
C ASP A 634 1.15 38.33 26.39
N GLY A 635 -0.04 37.73 26.27
CA GLY A 635 -0.59 37.26 25.00
C GLY A 635 -0.11 35.88 24.57
N ARG A 636 0.79 35.23 25.33
CA ARG A 636 1.22 33.85 25.07
C ARG A 636 0.20 32.86 25.58
N LYS A 637 0.14 31.67 24.98
CA LYS A 637 -0.69 30.58 25.46
C LYS A 637 0.15 29.62 26.29
N TYR A 638 -0.43 29.15 27.38
CA TYR A 638 0.27 28.32 28.34
C TYR A 638 -0.41 26.95 28.49
N ALA A 639 0.43 25.92 28.51
CA ALA A 639 0.05 24.56 28.87
C ALA A 639 1.05 23.94 29.85
N TYR A 640 0.59 22.93 30.57
CA TYR A 640 1.25 22.35 31.73
C TYR A 640 1.10 20.83 31.69
N LYS A 641 2.23 20.12 31.77
CA LYS A 641 2.29 18.66 31.88
C LYS A 641 2.76 18.31 33.30
N PHE A 642 1.84 17.84 34.14
CA PHE A 642 2.10 17.47 35.53
C PHE A 642 2.34 15.98 35.68
N TYR A 643 3.58 15.56 35.86
CA TYR A 643 4.00 14.15 35.96
C TYR A 643 3.93 13.61 37.38
N ASP A 644 3.55 12.35 37.53
CA ASP A 644 3.62 11.56 38.77
C ASP A 644 5.07 11.20 39.11
N GLU A 645 5.94 11.10 38.09
CA GLU A 645 7.38 10.91 38.28
C GLU A 645 7.99 12.04 39.12
N LYS A 646 8.95 11.67 39.97
CA LYS A 646 9.67 12.62 40.82
C LYS A 646 10.90 13.16 40.10
N PHE A 647 10.82 14.43 39.71
CA PHE A 647 11.99 15.20 39.27
C PHE A 647 11.93 16.64 39.78
N SER A 648 13.10 17.24 39.98
CA SER A 648 13.28 18.55 40.63
C SER A 648 13.49 19.68 39.62
N SER A 649 12.73 19.69 38.53
CA SER A 649 12.80 20.74 37.51
C SER A 649 11.43 21.15 36.98
N VAL A 650 11.36 22.37 36.47
CA VAL A 650 10.32 22.82 35.54
C VAL A 650 10.99 22.90 34.17
N GLN A 651 10.57 22.05 33.24
CA GLN A 651 11.18 21.89 31.92
C GLN A 651 10.30 22.56 30.85
N SER A 652 10.91 23.19 29.85
CA SER A 652 10.18 23.83 28.75
C SER A 652 11.04 23.98 27.51
N ASP A 653 10.45 23.85 26.33
CA ASP A 653 11.16 24.05 25.06
C ASP A 653 11.04 25.51 24.62
N TYR A 654 12.14 26.07 24.11
CA TYR A 654 12.19 27.41 23.58
C TYR A 654 12.36 27.38 22.07
N ILE A 655 11.39 27.97 21.40
CA ILE A 655 11.37 28.18 19.95
C ILE A 655 11.17 29.69 19.74
N LYS A 656 12.06 30.32 18.98
CA LYS A 656 11.96 31.77 18.72
C LYS A 656 10.67 32.12 17.99
N GLY A 657 9.92 33.07 18.54
CA GLY A 657 8.66 33.55 17.96
C GLY A 657 7.46 32.64 18.25
N ASP A 658 7.66 31.55 18.99
CA ASP A 658 6.57 30.70 19.44
C ASP A 658 5.72 31.43 20.48
N THR A 659 4.42 31.38 20.29
CA THR A 659 3.43 31.95 21.20
C THR A 659 2.93 30.92 22.21
N ASP A 660 3.29 29.66 22.06
CA ASP A 660 2.75 28.53 22.81
C ASP A 660 3.83 27.91 23.69
N VAL A 661 3.66 28.06 25.00
CA VAL A 661 4.66 27.64 25.97
C VAL A 661 4.12 26.48 26.79
N VAL A 662 4.83 25.35 26.75
CA VAL A 662 4.51 24.15 27.54
C VAL A 662 5.52 23.98 28.66
N TYR A 663 5.04 23.87 29.91
CA TYR A 663 5.87 23.55 31.06
C TYR A 663 5.62 22.12 31.57
N SER A 664 6.68 21.35 31.71
CA SER A 664 6.66 19.99 32.26
C SER A 664 7.24 19.96 33.67
N LEU A 665 6.50 19.44 34.65
CA LEU A 665 6.93 19.41 36.05
C LEU A 665 6.33 18.25 36.86
N SER A 666 7.03 17.83 37.91
CA SER A 666 6.52 16.82 38.85
C SER A 666 5.39 17.36 39.73
N LYS A 667 4.35 16.54 39.96
CA LYS A 667 3.26 16.77 40.93
C LYS A 667 3.78 16.83 42.37
N THR A 668 4.99 16.33 42.65
CA THR A 668 5.56 16.42 44.00
C THR A 668 5.87 17.85 44.43
N LEU A 669 5.63 18.14 45.70
CA LEU A 669 6.01 19.42 46.31
C LEU A 669 7.51 19.38 46.66
N GLY A 670 8.21 20.46 46.35
CA GLY A 670 9.64 20.58 46.59
C GLY A 670 10.30 21.57 45.62
N PRO A 671 11.53 22.01 45.90
CA PRO A 671 12.25 22.96 45.06
C PRO A 671 12.43 22.42 43.65
N LYS A 672 12.18 23.28 42.66
CA LYS A 672 12.38 22.97 41.25
C LYS A 672 13.31 23.98 40.62
N ILE A 673 14.16 23.49 39.73
CA ILE A 673 15.08 24.29 38.93
C ILE A 673 14.44 24.48 37.54
N PRO A 674 14.17 25.72 37.11
CA PRO A 674 13.79 25.99 35.72
C PRO A 674 14.87 25.53 34.75
N LYS A 675 14.47 24.75 33.74
CA LYS A 675 15.32 24.25 32.67
C LYS A 675 14.66 24.53 31.32
N ILE A 676 15.35 25.24 30.43
CA ILE A 676 14.83 25.56 29.10
C ILE A 676 15.73 24.95 28.01
N PHE A 677 15.11 24.36 26.99
CA PHE A 677 15.77 23.73 25.85
C PHE A 677 15.76 24.65 24.64
N MET A 678 16.93 24.95 24.08
CA MET A 678 17.02 25.80 22.89
C MET A 678 16.81 24.95 21.63
N MET A 679 15.62 25.03 21.03
CA MET A 679 15.26 24.24 19.84
C MET A 679 15.55 24.97 18.52
N THR A 680 15.96 26.24 18.58
CA THR A 680 16.21 27.10 17.40
C THR A 680 17.61 27.71 17.39
N ASP A 681 18.13 27.97 16.19
CA ASP A 681 19.45 28.61 15.95
C ASP A 681 19.50 30.09 16.38
N GLU A 682 18.35 30.68 16.68
CA GLU A 682 18.20 32.06 17.08
C GLU A 682 17.38 32.17 18.36
N TYR A 683 17.53 33.27 19.09
CA TYR A 683 16.71 33.57 20.26
C TYR A 683 16.36 35.06 20.40
N SER A 684 15.33 35.31 21.19
CA SER A 684 14.97 36.61 21.74
C SER A 684 15.23 36.58 23.23
N LEU A 685 16.09 37.48 23.70
CA LEU A 685 16.40 37.58 25.14
C LEU A 685 15.15 37.91 25.95
N GLN A 686 14.27 38.76 25.41
CA GLN A 686 13.01 39.09 26.07
C GLN A 686 12.13 37.85 26.22
N ASP A 687 12.02 37.05 25.17
CA ASP A 687 11.14 35.88 25.20
C ASP A 687 11.62 34.83 26.20
N LEU A 688 12.95 34.59 26.22
CA LEU A 688 13.58 33.73 27.20
C LEU A 688 13.39 34.23 28.63
N LEU A 689 13.51 35.54 28.88
CA LEU A 689 13.28 36.13 30.20
C LEU A 689 11.85 35.88 30.68
N GLU A 690 10.87 36.08 29.80
CA GLU A 690 9.45 35.85 30.11
C GLU A 690 9.18 34.36 30.40
N GLN A 691 9.73 33.45 29.59
CA GLN A 691 9.56 32.00 29.79
C GLN A 691 10.26 31.50 31.07
N PHE A 692 11.45 32.02 31.39
CA PHE A 692 12.09 31.71 32.67
C PHE A 692 11.30 32.24 33.87
N ARG A 693 10.72 33.44 33.78
CA ARG A 693 9.84 33.98 34.84
C ARG A 693 8.64 33.07 35.08
N GLY A 694 7.96 32.62 34.01
CA GLY A 694 6.87 31.65 34.13
C GLY A 694 7.30 30.34 34.79
N ALA A 695 8.44 29.77 34.40
CA ALA A 695 8.98 28.57 35.03
C ALA A 695 9.36 28.79 36.52
N MET A 696 9.87 29.98 36.87
CA MET A 696 10.19 30.35 38.25
C MET A 696 8.93 30.43 39.12
N GLU A 697 7.84 31.00 38.63
CA GLU A 697 6.56 31.07 39.34
C GLU A 697 6.02 29.68 39.71
N MET A 698 6.22 28.69 38.83
CA MET A 698 5.76 27.30 39.06
C MET A 698 6.61 26.51 40.05
N SER A 699 7.83 26.99 40.34
CA SER A 699 8.77 26.26 41.20
C SER A 699 8.32 26.19 42.66
N SER A 700 7.30 26.98 43.07
CA SER A 700 6.68 26.99 44.41
C SER A 700 7.64 27.37 45.56
N THR A 701 8.92 27.60 45.27
CA THR A 701 9.99 27.98 46.19
C THR A 701 10.91 28.99 45.50
N PRO A 702 11.62 29.87 46.25
CA PRO A 702 12.59 30.78 45.64
C PRO A 702 13.60 30.03 44.77
N VAL A 703 13.74 30.47 43.52
CA VAL A 703 14.67 29.91 42.55
C VAL A 703 16.02 30.61 42.70
N SER A 704 17.08 29.84 42.95
CA SER A 704 18.46 30.34 43.02
C SER A 704 19.28 30.04 41.77
N GLU A 705 18.81 29.13 40.91
CA GLU A 705 19.49 28.63 39.74
C GLU A 705 18.52 28.34 38.59
N ILE A 706 18.92 28.67 37.37
CA ILE A 706 18.26 28.24 36.13
C ILE A 706 19.26 27.52 35.20
N GLN A 707 18.73 26.68 34.32
CA GLN A 707 19.55 25.90 33.38
C GLN A 707 19.07 26.07 31.93
N ILE A 708 20.02 26.06 31.00
CA ILE A 708 19.79 26.13 29.56
C ILE A 708 20.39 24.86 28.94
N ILE A 709 19.65 24.15 28.10
CA ILE A 709 20.15 23.03 27.30
C ILE A 709 20.45 23.55 25.89
N THR A 710 21.68 23.34 25.42
CA THR A 710 22.25 23.96 24.22
C THR A 710 22.64 22.92 23.18
N GLU A 711 21.72 22.01 22.84
CA GLU A 711 21.95 21.01 21.77
C GLU A 711 22.20 21.68 20.40
N ASN A 712 21.87 22.97 20.29
CA ASN A 712 22.16 23.83 19.17
C ASN A 712 23.63 24.26 19.09
N ASN A 713 24.26 24.11 17.91
CA ASN A 713 25.64 24.53 17.66
C ASN A 713 25.78 25.82 16.81
N ALA A 714 24.68 26.42 16.37
CA ALA A 714 24.65 27.63 15.55
C ALA A 714 24.90 28.90 16.37
N ILE A 715 24.42 28.96 17.61
CA ILE A 715 24.66 30.10 18.50
C ILE A 715 26.13 30.07 18.96
N SER A 716 26.83 31.18 18.79
CA SER A 716 28.25 31.27 19.15
C SER A 716 28.45 31.24 20.68
N ILE A 717 29.61 30.75 21.12
CA ILE A 717 29.96 30.69 22.56
C ILE A 717 29.89 32.09 23.22
N ASP A 718 30.36 33.13 22.51
CA ASP A 718 30.35 34.49 23.07
C ASP A 718 28.94 35.07 23.16
N GLU A 719 28.06 34.67 22.24
CA GLU A 719 26.64 34.98 22.29
C GLU A 719 25.94 34.25 23.46
N TYR A 720 26.23 32.97 23.69
CA TYR A 720 25.76 32.25 24.88
C TYR A 720 26.21 32.92 26.18
N LYS A 721 27.47 33.36 26.27
CA LYS A 721 27.97 34.11 27.44
C LYS A 721 27.20 35.42 27.64
N SER A 722 26.90 36.13 26.56
CA SER A 722 26.12 37.38 26.60
C SER A 722 24.71 37.12 27.12
N MET A 723 24.04 36.11 26.56
CA MET A 723 22.71 35.67 26.99
C MET A 723 22.67 35.32 28.48
N MET A 724 23.61 34.48 28.95
CA MET A 724 23.67 34.06 30.35
C MET A 724 23.88 35.25 31.30
N LYS A 725 24.71 36.22 30.92
CA LYS A 725 24.91 37.45 31.72
C LYS A 725 23.64 38.26 31.83
N SER A 726 22.93 38.44 30.73
CA SER A 726 21.64 39.14 30.73
C SER A 726 20.61 38.42 31.58
N LEU A 727 20.45 37.09 31.41
CA LEU A 727 19.53 36.29 32.21
C LEU A 727 19.86 36.35 33.71
N SER A 728 21.14 36.17 34.08
CA SER A 728 21.57 36.22 35.48
C SER A 728 21.29 37.58 36.12
N THR A 729 21.55 38.67 35.39
CA THR A 729 21.35 40.04 35.86
C THR A 729 19.87 40.37 36.03
N GLU A 730 19.04 40.05 35.04
CA GLU A 730 17.61 40.41 35.03
C GLU A 730 16.76 39.52 35.94
N LEU A 731 17.16 38.26 36.17
CA LEU A 731 16.43 37.31 37.01
C LEU A 731 17.01 37.19 38.43
N GLY A 732 18.23 37.66 38.66
CA GLY A 732 18.87 37.63 39.99
C GLY A 732 19.33 36.24 40.42
N VAL A 733 19.66 35.34 39.48
CA VAL A 733 19.92 33.90 39.73
C VAL A 733 21.22 33.42 39.09
N LYS A 734 21.71 32.26 39.56
CA LYS A 734 22.78 31.51 38.90
C LYS A 734 22.27 30.96 37.56
N VAL A 735 23.10 31.02 36.52
CA VAL A 735 22.78 30.45 35.20
C VAL A 735 23.81 29.40 34.82
N LYS A 736 23.35 28.22 34.39
CA LYS A 736 24.20 27.14 33.87
C LYS A 736 23.75 26.71 32.49
N ALA A 737 24.69 26.40 31.60
CA ALA A 737 24.42 25.81 30.29
C ALA A 737 24.99 24.38 30.21
N PHE A 738 24.17 23.47 29.68
CA PHE A 738 24.50 22.06 29.48
C PHE A 738 24.33 21.71 28.01
N GLU A 739 25.11 20.74 27.53
CA GLU A 739 25.02 20.31 26.14
C GLU A 739 23.76 19.46 25.90
N ALA A 740 23.44 18.56 26.82
CA ALA A 740 22.28 17.68 26.74
C ALA A 740 21.66 17.46 28.12
N LEU A 741 20.42 16.95 28.18
CA LEU A 741 19.73 16.61 29.44
C LEU A 741 20.50 15.68 30.37
N SER A 742 21.22 14.73 29.79
CA SER A 742 22.00 13.73 30.52
C SER A 742 23.34 14.27 31.04
N SER A 743 23.71 15.49 30.66
CA SER A 743 24.99 16.09 31.05
C SER A 743 25.04 16.33 32.55
N THR A 744 26.07 15.79 33.19
CA THR A 744 26.25 15.91 34.65
C THR A 744 26.98 17.19 35.06
N HIS A 745 27.66 17.85 34.12
CA HIS A 745 28.46 19.05 34.35
C HIS A 745 28.14 20.12 33.29
N PRO A 746 28.03 21.41 33.68
CA PRO A 746 27.75 22.48 32.73
C PRO A 746 29.02 22.89 31.99
N TRP A 747 28.92 23.16 30.69
CA TRP A 747 30.02 23.70 29.90
C TRP A 747 30.13 25.23 29.99
N LEU A 748 29.07 25.91 30.45
CA LEU A 748 29.11 27.30 30.93
C LEU A 748 28.42 27.46 32.29
N SER A 749 29.00 28.25 33.19
CA SER A 749 28.38 28.61 34.47
C SER A 749 28.66 30.06 34.86
N LEU A 750 27.67 30.75 35.40
CA LEU A 750 27.77 32.11 35.93
C LEU A 750 26.99 32.22 37.24
N ASP A 751 27.69 32.53 38.34
CA ASP A 751 27.06 32.86 39.62
C ASP A 751 26.53 34.30 39.62
N HIS A 752 25.43 34.54 40.34
CA HIS A 752 24.85 35.88 40.40
C HIS A 752 25.80 36.88 41.06
N GLY A 753 26.12 37.96 40.35
CA GLY A 753 27.05 39.00 40.80
C GLY A 753 28.49 38.83 40.29
N ASP A 754 28.80 37.72 39.61
CA ASP A 754 30.11 37.52 38.99
C ASP A 754 30.25 38.30 37.66
N SER A 755 31.48 38.69 37.34
CA SER A 755 31.79 39.44 36.10
C SER A 755 32.21 38.55 34.93
N GLN A 756 32.63 37.30 35.19
CA GLN A 756 33.13 36.36 34.18
C GLN A 756 32.38 35.04 34.19
N VAL A 757 32.09 34.52 32.99
CA VAL A 757 31.47 33.20 32.79
C VAL A 757 32.56 32.13 32.81
N THR A 758 32.38 31.09 33.61
CA THR A 758 33.26 29.92 33.63
C THR A 758 32.97 29.04 32.42
N VAL A 759 34.00 28.57 31.72
CA VAL A 759 33.89 27.74 30.51
C VAL A 759 34.63 26.43 30.72
N ASP A 760 33.97 25.31 30.45
CA ASP A 760 34.54 23.95 30.45
C ASP A 760 34.25 23.28 29.10
N MET A 761 35.20 23.36 28.18
CA MET A 761 35.04 22.85 26.81
C MET A 761 35.10 21.32 26.73
N ASP A 762 35.69 20.65 27.73
CA ASP A 762 35.80 19.19 27.77
C ASP A 762 34.42 18.55 28.06
N ALA A 763 33.48 19.34 28.58
CA ALA A 763 32.08 18.96 28.79
C ALA A 763 31.19 19.12 27.53
N ARG A 764 31.75 19.44 26.35
CA ARG A 764 31.05 19.60 25.08
C ARG A 764 31.51 18.54 24.06
N HIS A 765 30.68 17.54 23.77
CA HIS A 765 30.94 16.44 22.84
C HIS A 765 30.66 16.83 21.37
N LEU A 766 31.70 16.87 20.54
CA LEU A 766 31.58 16.96 19.09
C LEU A 766 31.20 15.58 18.50
N ALA A 767 30.07 15.50 17.79
CA ALA A 767 29.54 14.26 17.21
C ALA A 767 30.56 13.52 16.29
N GLU A 768 30.73 12.21 16.52
CA GLU A 768 31.48 11.29 15.64
C GLU A 768 30.63 10.90 14.42
N THR A 769 31.24 10.88 13.23
CA THR A 769 30.70 10.19 12.03
C THR A 769 31.55 8.96 11.70
N ARG A 770 30.92 7.86 11.26
CA ARG A 770 31.60 6.59 10.93
C ARG A 770 32.03 6.52 9.45
N PRO A 771 33.19 5.90 9.11
CA PRO A 771 33.57 5.61 7.72
C PRO A 771 33.22 4.19 7.24
N HIS A 772 33.18 4.04 5.91
CA HIS A 772 32.97 2.82 5.10
C HIS A 772 33.93 1.66 5.45
N ASN A 773 33.44 0.41 5.42
CA ASN A 773 34.12 -0.82 5.87
C ASN A 773 35.16 -1.37 4.85
N ASP A 774 36.27 -1.92 5.34
CA ASP A 774 37.50 -2.32 4.58
C ASP A 774 38.06 -3.67 5.08
N GLN A 775 37.19 -4.62 5.46
CA GLN A 775 37.57 -5.88 6.14
C GLN A 775 38.05 -6.99 5.18
N HIS A 776 39.09 -7.73 5.60
CA HIS A 776 39.64 -8.90 4.89
C HIS A 776 38.70 -10.12 4.95
N ILE A 777 38.77 -11.03 3.96
CA ILE A 777 37.88 -12.20 3.87
C ILE A 777 37.93 -13.16 5.09
N GLN A 778 39.01 -13.10 5.88
CA GLN A 778 39.15 -13.93 7.08
C GLN A 778 38.26 -13.46 8.23
N ASP A 779 37.91 -12.17 8.23
CA ASP A 779 37.09 -11.52 9.26
C ASP A 779 35.59 -11.59 8.94
N TRP A 780 35.24 -12.15 7.76
CA TRP A 780 33.85 -12.34 7.37
C TRP A 780 33.27 -13.57 8.06
N ASP A 781 32.03 -13.46 8.50
CA ASP A 781 31.34 -14.58 9.13
C ASP A 781 31.06 -15.71 8.12
N LEU A 782 31.33 -16.94 8.54
CA LEU A 782 30.88 -18.13 7.81
C LEU A 782 29.36 -18.29 7.92
N PRO A 783 28.70 -19.00 6.99
CA PRO A 783 27.32 -19.40 7.16
C PRO A 783 27.11 -20.14 8.48
N SER A 784 26.04 -19.84 9.21
CA SER A 784 25.76 -20.51 10.48
C SER A 784 25.43 -21.98 10.26
N GLN A 785 25.66 -22.82 11.27
CA GLN A 785 25.36 -24.26 11.16
C GLN A 785 23.89 -24.51 10.84
N GLU A 786 22.96 -23.71 11.39
CA GLU A 786 21.53 -23.80 11.09
C GLU A 786 21.22 -23.52 9.61
N GLN A 787 21.94 -22.59 8.98
CA GLN A 787 21.80 -22.29 7.55
C GLN A 787 22.34 -23.43 6.68
N ILE A 788 23.48 -24.02 7.07
CA ILE A 788 24.06 -25.19 6.40
C ILE A 788 23.13 -26.41 6.55
N ASP A 789 22.53 -26.61 7.72
CA ASP A 789 21.62 -27.71 8.01
C ASP A 789 20.32 -27.57 7.20
N LYS A 790 19.80 -26.34 7.04
CA LYS A 790 18.64 -26.06 6.16
C LYS A 790 18.94 -26.37 4.70
N LEU A 791 20.09 -25.95 4.19
CA LEU A 791 20.51 -26.27 2.81
C LEU A 791 20.71 -27.77 2.60
N THR A 792 21.29 -28.44 3.60
CA THR A 792 21.51 -29.90 3.60
C THR A 792 20.18 -30.66 3.66
N ALA A 793 19.22 -30.20 4.45
CA ALA A 793 17.87 -30.78 4.51
C ALA A 793 17.11 -30.57 3.19
N GLU A 794 17.23 -29.39 2.57
CA GLU A 794 16.62 -29.11 1.28
C GLU A 794 17.25 -29.94 0.14
N ALA A 795 18.54 -30.25 0.25
CA ALA A 795 19.27 -31.15 -0.65
C ALA A 795 18.82 -32.63 -0.59
N GLN A 796 18.12 -33.05 0.47
CA GLN A 796 17.54 -34.39 0.57
C GLN A 796 16.18 -34.53 -0.13
N LYS A 797 15.56 -33.41 -0.57
CA LYS A 797 14.28 -33.42 -1.29
C LYS A 797 14.51 -33.59 -2.79
N THR A 798 13.62 -34.31 -3.48
CA THR A 798 13.70 -34.50 -4.94
C THR A 798 13.43 -33.17 -5.66
N LYS A 799 14.48 -32.47 -6.06
CA LYS A 799 14.40 -31.20 -6.79
C LYS A 799 14.63 -31.43 -8.29
N PRO A 800 14.02 -30.63 -9.19
CA PRO A 800 14.36 -30.69 -10.60
C PRO A 800 15.84 -30.42 -10.76
N GLY A 801 16.54 -31.30 -11.49
CA GLY A 801 17.93 -31.06 -11.86
C GLY A 801 18.03 -29.77 -12.68
N LEU A 802 19.15 -29.05 -12.54
CA LEU A 802 19.50 -27.96 -13.43
C LEU A 802 19.39 -28.45 -14.89
N ALA A 803 18.55 -27.79 -15.70
CA ALA A 803 18.09 -28.35 -16.96
C ALA A 803 19.14 -28.33 -18.09
N ASN A 804 20.15 -27.45 -17.99
CA ASN A 804 21.11 -27.16 -19.07
C ASN A 804 22.59 -27.32 -18.69
N HIS A 805 22.88 -27.47 -17.40
CA HIS A 805 24.18 -27.31 -16.78
C HIS A 805 24.09 -28.16 -15.49
N ASP A 806 25.06 -28.99 -15.11
CA ASP A 806 24.93 -29.91 -13.97
C ASP A 806 25.41 -29.27 -12.64
N HIS A 807 26.01 -28.06 -12.65
CA HIS A 807 26.51 -27.39 -11.44
C HIS A 807 26.57 -25.83 -11.53
N GLN A 808 26.26 -25.12 -10.45
CA GLN A 808 26.21 -23.64 -10.34
C GLN A 808 27.25 -23.11 -9.34
N VAL A 809 27.84 -21.93 -9.57
CA VAL A 809 28.73 -21.25 -8.60
C VAL A 809 28.19 -19.84 -8.28
N LEU A 810 28.10 -19.49 -7.00
CA LEU A 810 27.65 -18.19 -6.49
C LEU A 810 28.81 -17.49 -5.77
N ILE A 811 29.05 -16.20 -6.05
CA ILE A 811 30.15 -15.42 -5.44
C ILE A 811 29.55 -14.30 -4.58
N GLN A 812 29.84 -14.33 -3.28
CA GLN A 812 29.47 -13.30 -2.29
C GLN A 812 30.66 -12.35 -2.10
N THR A 813 30.42 -11.04 -2.24
CA THR A 813 31.48 -10.00 -2.29
C THR A 813 31.46 -9.00 -1.13
N GLU A 814 30.61 -9.21 -0.12
CA GLU A 814 30.61 -8.43 1.12
C GLU A 814 30.10 -9.25 2.33
N SER A 815 30.42 -8.81 3.54
CA SER A 815 30.06 -9.48 4.81
C SER A 815 28.71 -9.04 5.38
N ASP A 816 27.86 -8.38 4.58
CA ASP A 816 26.52 -7.92 4.99
C ASP A 816 25.53 -9.10 5.14
N ASP A 817 24.68 -9.01 6.17
CA ASP A 817 23.72 -10.07 6.51
C ASP A 817 22.65 -10.28 5.43
N ASN A 818 22.23 -9.21 4.72
CA ASN A 818 21.23 -9.32 3.65
C ASN A 818 21.80 -9.97 2.39
N VAL A 819 23.08 -9.71 2.10
CA VAL A 819 23.80 -10.27 0.95
C VAL A 819 24.13 -11.74 1.19
N LYS A 820 24.51 -12.08 2.43
CA LYS A 820 24.67 -13.46 2.91
C LYS A 820 23.35 -14.23 2.82
N ASP A 821 22.25 -13.66 3.29
CA ASP A 821 20.92 -14.28 3.26
C ASP A 821 20.42 -14.49 1.82
N SER A 822 20.62 -13.51 0.94
CA SER A 822 20.25 -13.61 -0.49
C SER A 822 21.08 -14.67 -1.24
N THR A 823 22.39 -14.77 -0.95
CA THR A 823 23.28 -15.78 -1.55
C THR A 823 22.88 -17.19 -1.12
N LEU A 824 22.46 -17.37 0.15
CA LEU A 824 21.94 -18.63 0.66
C LEU A 824 20.59 -18.99 0.04
N LYS A 825 19.66 -18.02 -0.09
CA LYS A 825 18.36 -18.16 -0.76
C LYS A 825 18.47 -18.67 -2.19
N LEU A 826 19.45 -18.18 -2.95
CA LEU A 826 19.71 -18.64 -4.32
C LEU A 826 20.22 -20.09 -4.38
N ALA A 827 21.00 -20.55 -3.40
CA ALA A 827 21.49 -21.91 -3.34
C ALA A 827 20.40 -22.96 -3.04
N PHE A 828 19.27 -22.59 -2.40
CA PHE A 828 18.17 -23.51 -2.09
C PHE A 828 17.43 -24.07 -3.33
N LYS A 829 17.58 -23.45 -4.50
CA LYS A 829 16.92 -23.91 -5.73
C LYS A 829 17.52 -25.22 -6.24
N HIS A 830 18.84 -25.38 -6.13
CA HIS A 830 19.60 -26.57 -6.55
C HIS A 830 20.75 -26.91 -5.59
N PRO A 831 20.48 -27.15 -4.29
CA PRO A 831 21.48 -27.13 -3.22
C PRO A 831 22.54 -28.24 -3.31
N THR A 832 22.27 -29.35 -4.01
CA THR A 832 23.23 -30.44 -4.28
C THR A 832 24.16 -30.16 -5.46
N LYS A 833 23.88 -29.10 -6.22
CA LYS A 833 24.53 -28.73 -7.48
C LYS A 833 24.98 -27.26 -7.45
N THR A 834 25.17 -26.67 -6.28
CA THR A 834 25.59 -25.27 -6.12
C THR A 834 26.81 -25.18 -5.20
N THR A 835 27.80 -24.37 -5.58
CA THR A 835 28.97 -24.00 -4.77
C THR A 835 28.90 -22.51 -4.43
N ILE A 836 29.04 -22.13 -3.17
CA ILE A 836 29.10 -20.73 -2.72
C ILE A 836 30.54 -20.35 -2.39
N VAL A 837 31.00 -19.23 -2.91
CA VAL A 837 32.33 -18.67 -2.75
C VAL A 837 32.21 -17.28 -2.12
N GLN A 838 32.93 -17.00 -1.04
CA GLN A 838 33.18 -15.63 -0.61
C GLN A 838 34.45 -15.13 -1.29
N MET A 839 34.48 -13.87 -1.71
CA MET A 839 35.63 -13.26 -2.39
C MET A 839 35.78 -11.80 -1.97
N ASP A 840 36.97 -11.40 -1.52
CA ASP A 840 37.26 -10.01 -1.17
C ASP A 840 37.66 -9.15 -2.38
N LYS A 841 37.79 -7.85 -2.17
CA LYS A 841 38.13 -6.85 -3.20
C LYS A 841 39.48 -7.10 -3.88
N ASP A 842 40.37 -7.87 -3.25
CA ASP A 842 41.71 -8.16 -3.76
C ASP A 842 41.75 -9.52 -4.51
N GLY A 843 40.59 -10.19 -4.65
CA GLY A 843 40.41 -11.41 -5.43
C GLY A 843 40.76 -12.70 -4.67
N ALA A 844 41.05 -12.62 -3.37
CA ALA A 844 41.22 -13.80 -2.54
C ALA A 844 39.84 -14.42 -2.26
N TYR A 845 39.73 -15.74 -2.39
CA TYR A 845 38.44 -16.43 -2.26
C TYR A 845 38.49 -17.66 -1.35
N ARG A 846 37.33 -18.03 -0.80
CA ARG A 846 37.12 -19.31 -0.11
C ARG A 846 35.76 -19.90 -0.47
N VAL A 847 35.70 -21.21 -0.65
CA VAL A 847 34.42 -21.94 -0.82
C VAL A 847 33.82 -22.16 0.56
N VAL A 848 32.60 -21.68 0.77
CA VAL A 848 31.88 -21.77 2.06
C VAL A 848 30.74 -22.79 2.06
N TYR A 849 30.34 -23.30 0.89
CA TYR A 849 29.34 -24.36 0.74
C TYR A 849 29.47 -25.06 -0.63
N GLY A 850 29.22 -26.37 -0.72
CA GLY A 850 29.19 -27.14 -1.97
C GLY A 850 30.52 -27.74 -2.45
N THR A 851 30.51 -28.34 -3.66
CA THR A 851 31.67 -29.04 -4.25
C THR A 851 32.84 -28.08 -4.48
N GLN A 852 34.06 -28.50 -4.14
CA GLN A 852 35.27 -27.75 -4.45
C GLN A 852 35.34 -27.46 -5.95
N LEU A 853 35.71 -26.24 -6.33
CA LEU A 853 35.68 -25.79 -7.75
C LEU A 853 36.45 -26.72 -8.70
N LYS A 854 37.41 -27.48 -8.18
CA LYS A 854 38.26 -28.39 -8.94
C LYS A 854 37.68 -29.78 -9.24
N ASP A 855 36.65 -30.21 -8.52
CA ASP A 855 36.16 -31.60 -8.49
C ASP A 855 34.76 -31.75 -9.14
N ILE A 856 34.31 -30.73 -9.88
CA ILE A 856 33.01 -30.70 -10.56
C ILE A 856 33.13 -31.43 -11.93
N THR A 857 32.35 -32.51 -12.17
CA THR A 857 32.34 -33.31 -13.43
C THR A 857 30.93 -33.54 -13.99
N GLY A 858 30.74 -33.53 -15.32
CA GLY A 858 29.42 -33.56 -15.99
C GLY A 858 29.28 -32.37 -16.96
N LYS A 859 28.09 -32.05 -17.48
CA LYS A 859 27.81 -30.69 -18.01
C LYS A 859 27.96 -29.74 -16.83
N VAL A 860 28.71 -28.64 -16.87
CA VAL A 860 28.64 -27.62 -15.81
C VAL A 860 27.51 -26.70 -16.11
#